data_AF-A0A8H5HFA3-F1
#
_entry.id   AF-A0A8H5HFA3-F1
#
_cell.length_a   1.000
_cell.length_b   1.000
_cell.length_c   1.000
_cell.angle_alpha   90.00
_cell.angle_beta   90.00
_cell.angle_gamma   90.00
#
_symmetry.space_group_name_H-M   'P 1'
#
loop_
_entity.id
_entity.type
_entity.pdbx_description
1 polymer ?
#
loop_
_entity_poly.entity_id
_entity_poly.type
_entity_poly.pdbx_seq_one_letter_code
_entity_poly.pdbx_strand_id
1 'polypeptide(L)'
;MSPFDSSFNLYAFGFNGNDYNAGTSDSWASGTPTEVTASGRPSPPQENTLIRTLQFYNAIYVVNGDNSNPNNVHVFDPSKKSWSTQATSGGPSDFNAILDHDTNVFYALSDAGELSFLSFENITTSAQSGTIGWTDVGKAGIDTTDYKPVMAIANNHIHFLDVPGVAAGSADIFVIHFSFWQPTPQPYGNFPAQHGQTASIFQSTSNGQVQQAFAFIPDDGSATYIIDVISNTTTSLAGPSTKDASASYFASNSAIVQLTSSGSVSWIPYTNSPSDSSASWSTVKNLVSVAPTSSAGSGSGSATGTKSASGSSSTGGGSGSGSSSGSASGSSSGSASGSSNASIRASAKAVFGVMVAMVLGSVATGEKHRSKKLLIVSGGSRALGFACFIDDILHEWRSPGGVSVALVQRDAASGTWTIETEGYGIAKADGTTVNENTQFAIASNSKLFTAIATGILLSDETMSPRLSWKSKISQILPGDWKLQDPIASSETTLIDMLSHRTGIPRHEHVYSLDDTLASLLHKIQFLRPSAEFRETRQYNNLMYMIASYLPETMHRKPFPQFVKDKIFDPLGMNSTSYATTDSALADGFKKDVGAKDDDVFGGIPRAMPYATPSNGETNHIGMGPGGVITTATDMAIWLQTLLLEGKHPRTGNQIIPQEVVRKVSSSVTAVTSPIQYPEFSPSVYGAGLYTKSYRGHCDNPGFTAVISRFPKDNLGIAVLTNDGDMGAYIMEIIKYHLVDRVLGLEAIDWNKRFKEEVVSTFNSGKEHLKAILKSQHRLPPSVPLSELAEGTYINPAYGTLKFALATSRVEELPNLKEADMPCLWTRWDRIWATHLVLAHLEGNKFRVLLPRSLPLDDPSKPYWMNYEIKGNDLSAEFVINDSGAEVLGFALNGNFWGASGVEEPQGEGIKGRAEVWFDRR
;
A
#
# COMPACT_ATOMS: atom_id res chain seq x y z
N MET A 1 -6.79 40.91 -0.65
CA MET A 1 -6.63 39.44 -0.78
C MET A 1 -7.93 38.75 -0.39
N SER A 2 -8.33 37.64 -1.03
CA SER A 2 -9.66 37.04 -0.77
C SER A 2 -9.74 35.49 -0.78
N PRO A 3 -9.02 34.78 0.11
CA PRO A 3 -9.01 33.32 0.19
C PRO A 3 -10.21 32.71 0.93
N PHE A 4 -10.43 31.41 0.76
CA PHE A 4 -11.39 30.61 1.54
C PHE A 4 -10.73 29.91 2.74
N ASP A 5 -11.50 29.62 3.80
CA ASP A 5 -11.15 28.60 4.81
C ASP A 5 -11.73 27.21 4.44
N SER A 6 -11.46 26.16 5.23
CA SER A 6 -11.97 24.80 4.95
C SER A 6 -13.49 24.63 5.16
N SER A 7 -14.18 25.64 5.68
CA SER A 7 -15.64 25.73 5.77
C SER A 7 -16.23 26.64 4.68
N PHE A 8 -15.42 27.04 3.70
CA PHE A 8 -15.74 27.96 2.62
C PHE A 8 -16.26 29.34 3.08
N ASN A 9 -15.83 29.81 4.26
CA ASN A 9 -15.91 31.23 4.59
C ASN A 9 -14.90 32.00 3.74
N LEU A 10 -15.37 33.04 3.04
CA LEU A 10 -14.50 33.95 2.29
C LEU A 10 -13.85 34.95 3.26
N TYR A 11 -12.54 34.89 3.43
CA TYR A 11 -11.78 35.92 4.14
C TYR A 11 -11.37 37.03 3.17
N ALA A 12 -11.14 38.23 3.68
CA ALA A 12 -10.73 39.40 2.91
C ALA A 12 -9.64 40.17 3.67
N PHE A 13 -8.38 39.93 3.32
CA PHE A 13 -7.22 40.54 3.98
C PHE A 13 -6.75 41.82 3.28
N GLY A 14 -6.41 42.83 4.08
CA GLY A 14 -5.83 44.11 3.64
C GLY A 14 -6.85 45.19 3.29
N PHE A 15 -8.14 44.93 3.51
CA PHE A 15 -9.23 45.85 3.17
C PHE A 15 -9.21 47.04 4.14
N ASN A 16 -8.84 48.22 3.63
CA ASN A 16 -8.55 49.42 4.44
C ASN A 16 -7.54 49.19 5.59
N GLY A 17 -6.57 48.28 5.38
CA GLY A 17 -5.58 47.88 6.38
C GLY A 17 -6.04 46.79 7.36
N ASN A 18 -7.34 46.54 7.44
CA ASN A 18 -7.95 45.52 8.30
C ASN A 18 -8.10 44.17 7.56
N ASP A 19 -8.52 43.16 8.32
CA ASP A 19 -8.82 41.82 7.83
C ASP A 19 -10.28 41.47 8.20
N TYR A 20 -11.01 40.84 7.28
CA TYR A 20 -12.43 40.50 7.45
C TYR A 20 -12.73 39.04 7.12
N ASN A 21 -13.81 38.51 7.68
CA ASN A 21 -14.49 37.28 7.26
C ASN A 21 -15.88 37.68 6.71
N ALA A 22 -16.14 37.36 5.44
CA ALA A 22 -17.37 37.65 4.70
C ALA A 22 -18.37 36.49 4.66
N GLY A 23 -18.13 35.41 5.40
CA GLY A 23 -18.99 34.23 5.49
C GLY A 23 -19.03 33.37 4.23
N THR A 24 -19.93 32.40 4.22
CA THR A 24 -20.24 31.54 3.07
C THR A 24 -21.03 32.27 1.99
N SER A 25 -21.14 31.68 0.81
CA SER A 25 -21.78 32.25 -0.39
C SER A 25 -23.21 32.76 -0.17
N ASP A 26 -24.01 32.08 0.65
CA ASP A 26 -25.37 32.50 1.01
C ASP A 26 -25.42 33.94 1.59
N SER A 27 -24.36 34.37 2.26
CA SER A 27 -24.28 35.67 2.93
C SER A 27 -23.77 36.80 2.03
N TRP A 28 -23.09 36.48 0.91
CA TRP A 28 -22.41 37.49 0.07
C TRP A 28 -23.37 38.49 -0.56
N ALA A 29 -24.62 38.10 -0.81
CA ALA A 29 -25.62 38.94 -1.46
C ALA A 29 -26.26 40.01 -0.54
N SER A 30 -26.20 39.85 0.80
CA SER A 30 -26.95 40.73 1.73
C SER A 30 -26.47 40.79 3.19
N GLY A 31 -25.41 40.06 3.57
CA GLY A 31 -24.88 40.03 4.95
C GLY A 31 -23.97 41.21 5.31
N THR A 32 -23.23 41.06 6.41
CA THR A 32 -22.22 42.04 6.87
C THR A 32 -20.94 41.28 7.27
N PRO A 33 -19.75 41.70 6.81
CA PRO A 33 -18.49 41.04 7.14
C PRO A 33 -18.09 41.31 8.60
N THR A 34 -17.39 40.36 9.21
CA THR A 34 -16.88 40.45 10.59
C THR A 34 -15.37 40.67 10.58
N GLU A 35 -14.89 41.69 11.29
CA GLU A 35 -13.45 41.99 11.41
C GLU A 35 -12.69 40.87 12.18
N VAL A 36 -11.42 40.67 11.85
CA VAL A 36 -10.52 39.69 12.47
C VAL A 36 -9.16 40.31 12.84
N THR A 37 -8.44 39.68 13.79
CA THR A 37 -7.35 40.35 14.53
C THR A 37 -6.09 40.56 13.69
N ALA A 38 -5.69 41.82 13.49
CA ALA A 38 -4.50 42.21 12.71
C ALA A 38 -3.14 42.01 13.43
N SER A 39 -3.11 41.41 14.63
CA SER A 39 -1.86 41.21 15.38
C SER A 39 -1.00 40.11 14.74
N GLY A 40 0.26 40.41 14.43
CA GLY A 40 1.20 39.49 13.77
C GLY A 40 1.03 39.39 12.25
N ARG A 41 0.10 40.17 11.68
CA ARG A 41 -0.18 40.27 10.25
C ARG A 41 1.07 40.70 9.46
N PRO A 42 1.34 40.15 8.26
CA PRO A 42 2.33 40.72 7.35
C PRO A 42 2.00 42.17 6.94
N SER A 43 3.00 42.82 6.34
CA SER A 43 2.86 44.07 5.58
C SER A 43 1.71 44.00 4.55
N PRO A 44 1.23 45.16 4.04
CA PRO A 44 0.18 45.16 3.01
C PRO A 44 0.50 44.26 1.82
N PRO A 45 -0.49 43.54 1.26
CA PRO A 45 -0.33 42.68 0.08
C PRO A 45 0.37 43.38 -1.08
N GLN A 46 1.21 42.64 -1.81
CA GLN A 46 2.05 43.16 -2.88
C GLN A 46 1.80 42.43 -4.20
N GLU A 47 2.43 42.91 -5.28
CA GLU A 47 2.44 42.19 -6.56
C GLU A 47 3.06 40.80 -6.38
N ASN A 48 2.43 39.78 -6.96
CA ASN A 48 2.84 38.38 -6.86
C ASN A 48 2.82 37.80 -5.42
N THR A 49 2.14 38.41 -4.42
CA THR A 49 1.94 37.75 -3.12
C THR A 49 0.98 36.57 -3.24
N LEU A 50 1.45 35.37 -2.87
CA LEU A 50 0.73 34.11 -3.07
C LEU A 50 -0.03 33.69 -1.81
N ILE A 51 -1.22 33.12 -1.98
CA ILE A 51 -2.06 32.63 -0.88
C ILE A 51 -2.57 31.23 -1.18
N ARG A 52 -2.44 30.32 -0.21
CA ARG A 52 -2.91 28.92 -0.32
C ARG A 52 -3.59 28.48 0.99
N THR A 53 -4.67 27.70 0.89
CA THR A 53 -5.44 27.23 2.06
C THR A 53 -5.19 25.74 2.29
N LEU A 54 -4.47 25.40 3.35
CA LEU A 54 -4.20 24.02 3.73
C LEU A 54 -5.42 23.42 4.43
N GLN A 55 -6.28 22.75 3.66
CA GLN A 55 -7.59 22.28 4.11
C GLN A 55 -7.52 21.32 5.31
N PHE A 56 -6.52 20.43 5.34
CA PHE A 56 -6.34 19.42 6.40
C PHE A 56 -6.19 19.99 7.81
N TYR A 57 -5.59 21.18 7.95
CA TYR A 57 -5.40 21.85 9.24
C TYR A 57 -6.22 23.15 9.37
N ASN A 58 -7.01 23.49 8.35
CA ASN A 58 -7.74 24.74 8.21
C ASN A 58 -6.88 25.98 8.49
N ALA A 59 -5.82 26.19 7.71
CA ALA A 59 -4.95 27.36 7.85
C ALA A 59 -4.65 28.00 6.49
N ILE A 60 -4.44 29.32 6.49
CA ILE A 60 -4.20 30.10 5.29
C ILE A 60 -2.76 30.63 5.31
N TYR A 61 -2.00 30.27 4.28
CA TYR A 61 -0.58 30.53 4.14
C TYR A 61 -0.38 31.65 3.13
N VAL A 62 0.40 32.66 3.50
CA VAL A 62 0.79 33.79 2.65
C VAL A 62 2.30 33.75 2.44
N VAL A 63 2.73 33.66 1.19
CA VAL A 63 4.13 33.59 0.74
C VAL A 63 4.42 34.81 -0.14
N ASN A 64 5.64 35.34 -0.12
CA ASN A 64 5.98 36.61 -0.78
C ASN A 64 5.12 37.80 -0.27
N GLY A 65 4.85 37.82 1.03
CA GLY A 65 4.02 38.83 1.71
C GLY A 65 4.78 39.98 2.39
N ASP A 66 6.12 39.92 2.39
CA ASP A 66 7.00 40.86 3.09
C ASP A 66 8.30 41.05 2.30
N ASN A 67 8.49 42.24 1.70
CA ASN A 67 9.71 42.59 0.95
C ASN A 67 11.01 42.48 1.76
N SER A 68 10.96 42.54 3.09
CA SER A 68 12.16 42.38 3.91
C SER A 68 12.62 40.92 3.98
N ASN A 69 11.70 39.97 3.75
CA ASN A 69 11.93 38.53 3.82
C ASN A 69 10.91 37.77 2.91
N PRO A 70 10.98 37.86 1.57
CA PRO A 70 9.94 37.33 0.68
C PRO A 70 9.74 35.81 0.80
N ASN A 71 10.80 35.11 1.22
CA ASN A 71 10.82 33.67 1.51
C ASN A 71 10.08 33.28 2.80
N ASN A 72 9.81 34.20 3.73
CA ASN A 72 9.05 33.90 4.94
C ASN A 72 7.58 33.59 4.61
N VAL A 73 6.97 32.74 5.44
CA VAL A 73 5.59 32.31 5.24
C VAL A 73 4.74 32.67 6.45
N HIS A 74 3.73 33.51 6.21
CA HIS A 74 2.81 33.99 7.24
C HIS A 74 1.60 33.07 7.28
N VAL A 75 1.31 32.49 8.44
CA VAL A 75 0.22 31.53 8.66
C VAL A 75 -0.86 32.21 9.48
N PHE A 76 -2.04 32.36 8.87
CA PHE A 76 -3.27 32.80 9.52
C PHE A 76 -4.10 31.60 9.95
N ASP A 77 -4.50 31.61 11.22
CA ASP A 77 -5.44 30.66 11.81
C ASP A 77 -6.86 31.25 11.77
N PRO A 78 -7.79 30.73 10.94
CA PRO A 78 -9.18 31.19 10.86
C PRO A 78 -9.97 30.98 12.16
N SER A 79 -9.62 29.95 12.94
CA SER A 79 -10.31 29.57 14.19
C SER A 79 -9.91 30.46 15.37
N LYS A 80 -8.60 30.79 15.47
CA LYS A 80 -8.06 31.72 16.47
C LYS A 80 -8.14 33.19 16.02
N LYS A 81 -8.41 33.44 14.73
CA LYS A 81 -8.41 34.76 14.08
C LYS A 81 -7.08 35.50 14.29
N SER A 82 -5.95 34.82 14.10
CA SER A 82 -4.62 35.30 14.47
C SER A 82 -3.55 34.91 13.46
N TRP A 83 -2.56 35.79 13.28
CA TRP A 83 -1.41 35.56 12.40
C TRP A 83 -0.16 35.07 13.17
N SER A 84 0.72 34.38 12.45
CA SER A 84 2.08 34.02 12.87
C SER A 84 3.01 33.99 11.65
N THR A 85 4.33 34.05 11.85
CA THR A 85 5.32 34.08 10.75
C THR A 85 6.37 33.01 10.93
N GLN A 86 6.51 32.12 9.94
CA GLN A 86 7.58 31.13 9.86
C GLN A 86 8.80 31.74 9.18
N ALA A 87 9.94 31.72 9.87
CA ALA A 87 11.24 32.04 9.28
C ALA A 87 11.71 30.92 8.36
N THR A 88 12.26 31.26 7.20
CA THR A 88 12.79 30.29 6.23
C THR A 88 14.20 30.68 5.74
N SER A 89 14.85 29.79 4.98
CA SER A 89 16.18 30.05 4.42
C SER A 89 16.38 29.37 3.05
N GLY A 90 17.29 29.92 2.23
CA GLY A 90 17.78 29.29 1.00
C GLY A 90 16.82 29.26 -0.20
N GLY A 91 15.67 29.92 -0.13
CA GLY A 91 14.70 29.92 -1.24
C GLY A 91 14.96 30.99 -2.30
N PRO A 92 14.35 30.84 -3.49
CA PRO A 92 14.43 31.84 -4.56
C PRO A 92 13.92 33.21 -4.11
N SER A 93 14.44 34.30 -4.68
CA SER A 93 13.96 35.67 -4.41
C SER A 93 12.66 35.96 -5.15
N ASP A 94 12.55 35.49 -6.39
CA ASP A 94 11.51 35.84 -7.35
C ASP A 94 10.93 34.53 -7.92
N PHE A 95 9.67 34.21 -7.59
CA PHE A 95 9.06 32.92 -7.93
C PHE A 95 7.53 32.92 -7.96
N ASN A 96 6.96 32.07 -8.82
CA ASN A 96 5.59 31.57 -8.68
C ASN A 96 5.60 30.27 -7.84
N ALA A 97 4.56 30.03 -7.05
CA ALA A 97 4.46 28.79 -6.24
C ALA A 97 3.04 28.26 -6.08
N ILE A 98 2.95 26.95 -5.84
CA ILE A 98 1.75 26.26 -5.43
C ILE A 98 2.00 25.44 -4.17
N LEU A 99 0.96 25.26 -3.35
CA LEU A 99 0.96 24.32 -2.25
C LEU A 99 0.44 22.99 -2.80
N ASP A 100 1.19 21.91 -2.62
CA ASP A 100 0.57 20.60 -2.58
C ASP A 100 -0.10 20.40 -1.23
N HIS A 101 -1.39 20.08 -1.30
CA HIS A 101 -2.23 19.89 -0.13
C HIS A 101 -2.08 18.46 0.42
N ASP A 102 -1.75 17.47 -0.40
CA ASP A 102 -1.62 16.06 -0.01
C ASP A 102 -0.37 15.81 0.84
N THR A 103 0.78 16.36 0.45
CA THR A 103 2.06 16.25 1.17
C THR A 103 2.39 17.46 2.06
N ASN A 104 1.61 18.53 1.99
CA ASN A 104 1.86 19.80 2.69
C ASN A 104 3.24 20.40 2.34
N VAL A 105 3.49 20.56 1.04
CA VAL A 105 4.75 21.06 0.47
C VAL A 105 4.47 22.21 -0.49
N PHE A 106 5.13 23.37 -0.28
CA PHE A 106 5.17 24.40 -1.31
C PHE A 106 6.20 24.03 -2.39
N TYR A 107 5.80 24.10 -3.65
CA TYR A 107 6.69 24.02 -4.80
C TYR A 107 6.74 25.39 -5.48
N ALA A 108 7.95 25.93 -5.68
CA ALA A 108 8.22 27.24 -6.25
C ALA A 108 9.08 27.11 -7.51
N LEU A 109 8.68 27.76 -8.60
CA LEU A 109 9.49 27.92 -9.81
C LEU A 109 9.98 29.38 -9.87
N SER A 110 11.29 29.57 -9.90
CA SER A 110 11.90 30.91 -10.03
C SER A 110 11.84 31.42 -11.46
N ASP A 111 11.98 32.74 -11.66
CA ASP A 111 12.04 33.35 -12.99
C ASP A 111 13.25 32.82 -13.81
N ALA A 112 14.29 32.29 -13.14
CA ALA A 112 15.40 31.58 -13.79
C ALA A 112 15.08 30.11 -14.16
N GLY A 113 13.84 29.64 -14.02
CA GLY A 113 13.42 28.26 -14.31
C GLY A 113 13.90 27.22 -13.31
N GLU A 114 14.32 27.61 -12.10
CA GLU A 114 14.78 26.70 -11.05
C GLU A 114 13.60 26.29 -10.17
N LEU A 115 13.34 24.99 -10.04
CA LEU A 115 12.24 24.46 -9.24
C LEU A 115 12.77 24.09 -7.85
N SER A 116 12.18 24.65 -6.81
CA SER A 116 12.50 24.37 -5.40
C SER A 116 11.26 23.94 -4.63
N PHE A 117 11.44 23.28 -3.49
CA PHE A 117 10.34 22.94 -2.59
C PHE A 117 10.63 23.31 -1.12
N LEU A 118 9.58 23.53 -0.35
CA LEU A 118 9.64 23.76 1.10
C LEU A 118 8.54 22.94 1.79
N SER A 119 8.93 22.00 2.64
CA SER A 119 7.99 21.19 3.40
C SER A 119 7.46 21.95 4.61
N PHE A 120 6.13 21.93 4.78
CA PHE A 120 5.40 22.49 5.91
C PHE A 120 4.77 21.39 6.80
N GLU A 121 5.16 20.12 6.65
CA GLU A 121 4.63 18.95 7.40
C GLU A 121 4.41 19.22 8.91
N ASN A 122 5.30 20.00 9.54
CA ASN A 122 5.27 20.31 10.98
C ASN A 122 4.60 21.66 11.34
N ILE A 123 4.08 22.41 10.37
CA ILE A 123 3.48 23.74 10.51
C ILE A 123 2.02 23.65 10.05
N THR A 124 1.09 23.63 11.01
CA THR A 124 -0.31 23.24 10.79
C THR A 124 -1.29 24.41 10.87
N THR A 125 -1.23 25.19 11.95
CA THR A 125 -2.05 26.41 12.17
C THR A 125 -1.23 27.60 12.66
N SER A 126 0.04 27.38 13.02
CA SER A 126 0.96 28.44 13.42
C SER A 126 2.40 28.06 13.13
N ALA A 127 3.23 29.09 12.90
CA ALA A 127 4.68 28.96 12.80
C ALA A 127 5.30 28.22 14.00
N GLN A 128 6.45 27.58 13.78
CA GLN A 128 7.18 26.80 14.76
C GLN A 128 8.50 27.48 15.15
N SER A 129 9.14 27.01 16.23
CA SER A 129 10.44 27.52 16.67
C SER A 129 11.56 27.05 15.76
N GLY A 130 12.22 27.99 15.05
CA GLY A 130 13.37 27.72 14.20
C GLY A 130 13.21 28.28 12.79
N THR A 131 14.08 27.84 11.89
CA THR A 131 14.10 28.23 10.47
C THR A 131 14.03 26.98 9.62
N ILE A 132 13.19 26.99 8.58
CA ILE A 132 13.05 25.87 7.64
C ILE A 132 13.70 26.20 6.29
N GLY A 133 14.45 25.25 5.72
CA GLY A 133 15.20 25.46 4.48
C GLY A 133 14.42 25.03 3.24
N TRP A 134 14.40 25.88 2.20
CA TRP A 134 14.02 25.45 0.85
C TRP A 134 15.04 24.45 0.33
N THR A 135 14.59 23.53 -0.53
CA THR A 135 15.39 22.47 -1.14
C THR A 135 15.24 22.53 -2.66
N ASP A 136 16.35 22.64 -3.38
CA ASP A 136 16.36 22.58 -4.84
C ASP A 136 15.89 21.20 -5.35
N VAL A 137 15.09 21.21 -6.43
CA VAL A 137 14.67 20.04 -7.20
C VAL A 137 15.48 19.92 -8.49
N GLY A 138 16.01 21.03 -9.00
CA GLY A 138 16.64 21.18 -10.29
C GLY A 138 15.86 22.07 -11.26
N LYS A 139 16.44 22.30 -12.45
CA LYS A 139 15.90 23.24 -13.45
C LYS A 139 14.78 22.60 -14.28
N ALA A 140 13.71 23.36 -14.54
CA ALA A 140 12.54 22.96 -15.34
C ALA A 140 12.83 22.79 -16.84
N GLY A 141 13.92 23.37 -17.34
CA GLY A 141 14.22 23.45 -18.78
C GLY A 141 13.47 24.56 -19.52
N ILE A 142 12.43 25.13 -18.90
CA ILE A 142 11.73 26.35 -19.33
C ILE A 142 12.55 27.56 -18.86
N ASP A 143 12.72 28.56 -19.72
CA ASP A 143 13.17 29.90 -19.32
C ASP A 143 11.94 30.78 -19.07
N THR A 144 11.93 31.46 -17.94
CA THR A 144 10.78 32.22 -17.42
C THR A 144 11.13 33.69 -17.17
N THR A 145 12.31 34.14 -17.63
CA THR A 145 12.80 35.51 -17.43
C THR A 145 11.89 36.55 -18.11
N ASP A 146 11.41 36.24 -19.31
CA ASP A 146 10.47 37.07 -20.10
C ASP A 146 9.01 36.55 -20.04
N TYR A 147 8.73 35.48 -19.27
CA TYR A 147 7.42 34.82 -19.25
C TYR A 147 7.12 34.07 -17.94
N LYS A 148 5.94 34.33 -17.33
CA LYS A 148 5.53 33.69 -16.07
C LYS A 148 4.53 32.56 -16.28
N PRO A 149 4.89 31.28 -16.04
CA PRO A 149 3.97 30.16 -16.21
C PRO A 149 2.90 30.15 -15.11
N VAL A 150 1.66 29.88 -15.53
CA VAL A 150 0.52 29.80 -14.61
C VAL A 150 0.44 28.39 -14.05
N MET A 151 0.62 28.25 -12.73
CA MET A 151 0.72 26.95 -12.04
C MET A 151 -0.64 26.47 -11.54
N ALA A 152 -0.96 25.20 -11.76
CA ALA A 152 -2.05 24.49 -11.09
C ALA A 152 -1.57 23.13 -10.60
N ILE A 153 -2.11 22.61 -9.50
CA ILE A 153 -1.85 21.24 -9.04
C ILE A 153 -3.11 20.41 -9.24
N ALA A 154 -3.00 19.17 -9.68
CA ALA A 154 -4.13 18.25 -9.65
C ALA A 154 -3.64 16.79 -9.73
N ASN A 155 -4.32 15.87 -9.04
CA ASN A 155 -3.92 14.45 -8.96
C ASN A 155 -2.40 14.24 -8.73
N ASN A 156 -1.76 15.00 -7.83
CA ASN A 156 -0.32 14.95 -7.55
C ASN A 156 0.61 15.31 -8.74
N HIS A 157 0.14 16.16 -9.65
CA HIS A 157 0.88 16.75 -10.75
C HIS A 157 0.82 18.27 -10.67
N ILE A 158 1.94 18.96 -10.90
CA ILE A 158 1.95 20.42 -11.13
C ILE A 158 1.97 20.65 -12.62
N HIS A 159 0.95 21.35 -13.11
CA HIS A 159 0.74 21.76 -14.48
C HIS A 159 1.21 23.20 -14.66
N PHE A 160 1.93 23.45 -15.76
CA PHE A 160 2.40 24.76 -16.16
C PHE A 160 1.70 25.14 -17.46
N LEU A 161 0.84 26.15 -17.39
CA LEU A 161 -0.01 26.62 -18.49
C LEU A 161 0.68 27.77 -19.24
N ASP A 162 0.31 27.92 -20.52
CA ASP A 162 0.80 28.95 -21.44
C ASP A 162 2.35 28.99 -21.59
N VAL A 163 3.03 27.87 -21.30
CA VAL A 163 4.48 27.72 -21.47
C VAL A 163 4.87 27.96 -22.94
N PRO A 164 5.84 28.85 -23.24
CA PRO A 164 6.25 29.16 -24.61
C PRO A 164 6.63 27.93 -25.43
N GLY A 165 5.93 27.74 -26.55
CA GLY A 165 6.11 26.58 -27.45
C GLY A 165 5.17 25.42 -27.19
N VAL A 166 4.41 25.42 -26.08
CA VAL A 166 3.31 24.47 -25.84
C VAL A 166 2.08 24.89 -26.65
N ALA A 167 1.35 23.91 -27.19
CA ALA A 167 0.14 24.17 -27.96
C ALA A 167 -1.03 24.61 -27.05
N ALA A 168 -1.89 25.49 -27.56
CA ALA A 168 -3.15 25.83 -26.91
C ALA A 168 -3.96 24.55 -26.60
N GLY A 169 -4.41 24.39 -25.36
CA GLY A 169 -5.03 23.17 -24.87
C GLY A 169 -4.11 22.18 -24.17
N SER A 170 -2.79 22.43 -24.11
CA SER A 170 -1.81 21.57 -23.45
C SER A 170 -1.04 22.27 -22.31
N ALA A 171 -0.46 21.47 -21.42
CA ALA A 171 0.35 21.93 -20.29
C ALA A 171 1.58 21.04 -20.08
N ASP A 172 2.71 21.62 -19.69
CA ASP A 172 3.86 20.85 -19.19
C ASP A 172 3.63 20.40 -17.74
N ILE A 173 4.25 19.28 -17.36
CA ILE A 173 3.93 18.59 -16.10
C ILE A 173 5.17 18.20 -15.29
N PHE A 174 5.14 18.55 -14.00
CA PHE A 174 6.03 18.02 -12.98
C PHE A 174 5.26 17.07 -12.04
N VAL A 175 5.72 15.82 -11.91
CA VAL A 175 5.14 14.79 -11.04
C VAL A 175 5.79 14.87 -9.65
N ILE A 176 5.04 15.33 -8.64
CA ILE A 176 5.62 15.64 -7.32
C ILE A 176 6.15 14.40 -6.59
N HIS A 177 5.43 13.28 -6.69
CA HIS A 177 5.77 12.00 -6.07
C HIS A 177 7.08 11.35 -6.59
N PHE A 178 7.60 11.83 -7.72
CA PHE A 178 8.85 11.35 -8.31
C PHE A 178 9.90 12.47 -8.46
N SER A 179 9.57 13.69 -8.05
CA SER A 179 10.33 14.92 -8.35
C SER A 179 10.78 15.00 -9.81
N PHE A 180 9.87 14.77 -10.76
CA PHE A 180 10.21 14.45 -12.15
C PHE A 180 9.32 15.18 -13.16
N TRP A 181 9.94 15.86 -14.13
CA TRP A 181 9.25 16.45 -15.28
C TRP A 181 8.88 15.38 -16.32
N GLN A 182 7.63 15.36 -16.76
CA GLN A 182 7.20 14.54 -17.88
C GLN A 182 7.83 15.06 -19.18
N PRO A 183 8.33 14.20 -20.09
CA PRO A 183 9.06 14.63 -21.29
C PRO A 183 8.15 15.10 -22.44
N THR A 184 6.86 15.32 -22.20
CA THR A 184 5.87 15.68 -23.23
C THR A 184 4.67 16.41 -22.60
N PRO A 185 4.27 17.59 -23.10
CA PRO A 185 3.07 18.28 -22.64
C PRO A 185 1.82 17.41 -22.78
N GLN A 186 0.91 17.47 -21.81
CA GLN A 186 -0.36 16.73 -21.86
C GLN A 186 -1.52 17.63 -22.30
N PRO A 187 -2.45 17.16 -23.16
CA PRO A 187 -3.63 17.91 -23.58
C PRO A 187 -4.80 17.76 -22.60
N TYR A 188 -5.56 18.85 -22.40
CA TYR A 188 -6.75 18.90 -21.52
C TYR A 188 -8.00 19.49 -22.22
N GLY A 189 -8.00 19.61 -23.55
CA GLY A 189 -9.12 20.17 -24.32
C GLY A 189 -8.84 21.59 -24.79
N ASN A 190 -9.87 22.45 -24.86
CA ASN A 190 -9.79 23.76 -25.51
C ASN A 190 -9.70 24.92 -24.52
N PHE A 191 -8.48 25.41 -24.27
CA PHE A 191 -8.19 26.70 -23.62
C PHE A 191 -7.07 27.43 -24.41
N PRO A 192 -7.00 28.77 -24.37
CA PRO A 192 -5.99 29.53 -25.12
C PRO A 192 -4.59 29.41 -24.51
N ALA A 193 -3.57 29.39 -25.36
CA ALA A 193 -2.20 29.73 -24.96
C ALA A 193 -2.09 31.27 -24.95
N GLN A 194 -2.43 31.86 -23.80
CA GLN A 194 -2.15 33.24 -23.43
C GLN A 194 -2.15 33.37 -21.89
N HIS A 195 -1.45 34.37 -21.34
CA HIS A 195 -1.27 34.47 -19.89
C HIS A 195 -2.59 34.68 -19.13
N GLY A 196 -2.61 34.28 -17.86
CA GLY A 196 -3.79 34.26 -17.02
C GLY A 196 -3.49 33.90 -15.58
N GLN A 197 -4.54 33.49 -14.87
CA GLN A 197 -4.50 33.10 -13.46
C GLN A 197 -5.29 31.82 -13.22
N THR A 198 -4.87 31.05 -12.22
CA THR A 198 -5.48 29.76 -11.84
C THR A 198 -6.13 29.81 -10.46
N ALA A 199 -7.18 29.00 -10.26
CA ALA A 199 -7.77 28.76 -8.95
C ALA A 199 -8.08 27.26 -8.76
N SER A 200 -7.61 26.68 -7.66
CA SER A 200 -7.73 25.26 -7.37
C SER A 200 -9.15 24.82 -7.01
N ILE A 201 -9.70 23.81 -7.70
CA ILE A 201 -11.07 23.30 -7.47
C ILE A 201 -11.01 21.92 -6.82
N PHE A 202 -11.45 21.86 -5.57
CA PHE A 202 -11.54 20.63 -4.79
C PHE A 202 -12.93 20.00 -4.90
N GLN A 203 -12.97 18.74 -5.34
CA GLN A 203 -14.20 17.98 -5.52
C GLN A 203 -14.36 16.95 -4.41
N SER A 204 -15.60 16.71 -3.97
CA SER A 204 -15.91 15.74 -2.92
C SER A 204 -15.98 14.32 -3.47
N THR A 205 -15.16 13.43 -2.92
CA THR A 205 -15.09 12.00 -3.27
C THR A 205 -15.51 11.12 -2.09
N SER A 206 -15.54 9.80 -2.27
CA SER A 206 -15.75 8.84 -1.16
C SER A 206 -14.69 8.91 -0.07
N ASN A 207 -13.52 9.46 -0.37
CA ASN A 207 -12.33 9.43 0.49
C ASN A 207 -12.01 10.80 1.11
N GLY A 208 -12.84 11.82 0.86
CA GLY A 208 -12.58 13.22 1.24
C GLY A 208 -12.63 14.17 0.04
N GLN A 209 -12.21 15.41 0.24
CA GLN A 209 -12.05 16.37 -0.86
C GLN A 209 -10.65 16.25 -1.47
N VAL A 210 -10.56 16.17 -2.81
CA VAL A 210 -9.29 16.10 -3.55
C VAL A 210 -9.33 17.03 -4.77
N GLN A 211 -8.18 17.50 -5.23
CA GLN A 211 -8.11 18.40 -6.37
C GLN A 211 -8.13 17.62 -7.70
N GLN A 212 -9.29 17.66 -8.37
CA GLN A 212 -9.56 17.00 -9.66
C GLN A 212 -9.70 17.99 -10.82
N ALA A 213 -9.83 19.28 -10.52
CA ALA A 213 -9.97 20.33 -11.52
C ALA A 213 -9.29 21.64 -11.06
N PHE A 214 -9.17 22.60 -11.97
CA PHE A 214 -8.86 23.98 -11.66
C PHE A 214 -9.55 24.93 -12.64
N ALA A 215 -9.85 26.14 -12.18
CA ALA A 215 -10.23 27.23 -13.08
C ALA A 215 -8.97 27.88 -13.64
N PHE A 216 -9.02 28.28 -14.90
CA PHE A 216 -8.06 29.11 -15.60
C PHE A 216 -8.80 30.31 -16.21
N ILE A 217 -8.38 31.53 -15.88
CA ILE A 217 -8.97 32.78 -16.35
C ILE A 217 -7.85 33.58 -17.04
N PRO A 218 -7.91 33.82 -18.36
CA PRO A 218 -6.91 34.62 -19.03
C PRO A 218 -6.95 36.10 -18.62
N ASP A 219 -5.83 36.80 -18.78
CA ASP A 219 -5.67 38.22 -18.43
C ASP A 219 -6.67 39.15 -19.12
N ASP A 220 -7.11 38.79 -20.33
CA ASP A 220 -8.10 39.54 -21.09
C ASP A 220 -9.52 39.39 -20.50
N GLY A 221 -9.75 38.45 -19.58
CA GLY A 221 -11.05 38.12 -19.00
C GLY A 221 -12.10 37.70 -20.02
N SER A 222 -11.71 37.02 -21.11
CA SER A 222 -12.62 36.50 -22.15
C SER A 222 -13.60 35.46 -21.62
N ALA A 223 -13.10 34.47 -20.88
CA ALA A 223 -13.87 33.34 -20.36
C ALA A 223 -13.26 32.82 -19.04
N THR A 224 -13.95 31.87 -18.40
CA THR A 224 -13.42 31.07 -17.30
C THR A 224 -13.40 29.61 -17.72
N TYR A 225 -12.22 29.04 -17.88
CA TYR A 225 -12.03 27.66 -18.33
C TYR A 225 -11.90 26.75 -17.12
N ILE A 226 -12.81 25.79 -16.97
CA ILE A 226 -12.72 24.72 -15.98
C ILE A 226 -12.00 23.55 -16.64
N ILE A 227 -10.78 23.28 -16.20
CA ILE A 227 -9.94 22.18 -16.68
C ILE A 227 -10.06 21.02 -15.69
N ASP A 228 -10.61 19.90 -16.14
CA ASP A 228 -10.74 18.65 -15.39
C ASP A 228 -9.65 17.66 -15.84
N VAL A 229 -8.81 17.25 -14.88
CA VAL A 229 -7.61 16.42 -15.15
C VAL A 229 -7.84 14.93 -14.90
N ILE A 230 -9.06 14.53 -14.55
CA ILE A 230 -9.48 13.12 -14.49
C ILE A 230 -9.94 12.67 -15.88
N SER A 231 -10.67 13.55 -16.57
CA SER A 231 -11.21 13.34 -17.91
C SER A 231 -10.35 13.93 -19.04
N ASN A 232 -9.38 14.78 -18.71
CA ASN A 232 -8.62 15.62 -19.66
C ASN A 232 -9.52 16.48 -20.55
N THR A 233 -10.53 17.12 -19.93
CA THR A 233 -11.49 17.99 -20.64
C THR A 233 -11.50 19.42 -20.10
N THR A 234 -11.94 20.34 -20.95
CA THR A 234 -12.12 21.76 -20.59
C THR A 234 -13.56 22.18 -20.87
N THR A 235 -14.23 22.76 -19.87
CA THR A 235 -15.54 23.43 -20.00
C THR A 235 -15.35 24.94 -19.90
N SER A 236 -16.11 25.72 -20.67
CA SER A 236 -16.02 27.19 -20.66
C SER A 236 -17.25 27.83 -20.01
N LEU A 237 -17.02 28.73 -19.05
CA LEU A 237 -18.01 29.57 -18.39
C LEU A 237 -17.79 31.05 -18.77
N ALA A 238 -18.76 31.90 -18.44
CA ALA A 238 -18.67 33.35 -18.69
C ALA A 238 -17.41 33.97 -18.04
N GLY A 239 -16.72 34.85 -18.78
CA GLY A 239 -15.58 35.60 -18.27
C GLY A 239 -15.97 36.62 -17.19
N PRO A 240 -15.02 37.07 -16.35
CA PRO A 240 -15.29 37.97 -15.24
C PRO A 240 -15.92 39.29 -15.68
N SER A 241 -16.92 39.73 -14.92
CA SER A 241 -17.64 41.01 -15.15
C SER A 241 -16.73 42.24 -15.13
N THR A 242 -15.60 42.17 -14.44
CA THR A 242 -14.52 43.17 -14.48
C THR A 242 -13.29 42.52 -15.11
N LYS A 243 -12.85 43.03 -16.27
CA LYS A 243 -11.61 42.59 -16.92
C LYS A 243 -10.43 43.28 -16.24
N ASP A 244 -9.55 42.49 -15.65
CA ASP A 244 -8.39 42.94 -14.87
C ASP A 244 -7.33 41.83 -14.87
N ALA A 245 -6.21 42.08 -15.56
CA ALA A 245 -5.08 41.16 -15.68
C ALA A 245 -4.30 41.02 -14.35
N SER A 246 -4.47 41.95 -13.42
CA SER A 246 -3.85 41.92 -12.09
C SER A 246 -4.81 41.40 -11.01
N ALA A 247 -5.95 40.80 -11.39
CA ALA A 247 -6.88 40.19 -10.46
C ALA A 247 -6.39 38.83 -9.96
N SER A 248 -6.55 38.57 -8.66
CA SER A 248 -6.33 37.25 -8.06
C SER A 248 -7.62 36.43 -8.05
N TYR A 249 -7.52 35.11 -8.28
CA TYR A 249 -8.66 34.21 -8.30
C TYR A 249 -8.55 33.12 -7.23
N PHE A 250 -9.70 32.72 -6.68
CA PHE A 250 -9.84 31.73 -5.61
C PHE A 250 -11.07 30.87 -5.90
N ALA A 251 -11.12 29.62 -5.46
CA ALA A 251 -12.27 28.75 -5.69
C ALA A 251 -12.62 27.91 -4.45
N SER A 252 -13.92 27.59 -4.35
CA SER A 252 -14.49 26.60 -3.43
C SER A 252 -15.02 25.41 -4.24
N ASN A 253 -15.72 24.49 -3.56
CA ASN A 253 -16.53 23.46 -4.21
C ASN A 253 -17.84 23.98 -4.86
N SER A 254 -18.10 25.30 -4.80
CA SER A 254 -19.42 25.91 -5.03
C SER A 254 -19.38 27.26 -5.77
N ALA A 255 -18.22 27.89 -5.86
CA ALA A 255 -18.02 29.22 -6.46
C ALA A 255 -16.56 29.44 -6.86
N ILE A 256 -16.35 30.30 -7.85
CA ILE A 256 -15.04 30.92 -8.16
C ILE A 256 -15.16 32.40 -7.84
N VAL A 257 -14.18 32.95 -7.13
CA VAL A 257 -14.11 34.34 -6.66
C VAL A 257 -12.95 35.05 -7.35
N GLN A 258 -13.21 36.28 -7.79
CA GLN A 258 -12.25 37.23 -8.32
C GLN A 258 -12.07 38.35 -7.30
N LEU A 259 -10.82 38.68 -6.99
CA LEU A 259 -10.42 39.94 -6.37
C LEU A 259 -9.67 40.75 -7.41
N THR A 260 -10.23 41.89 -7.81
CA THR A 260 -9.54 42.85 -8.69
C THR A 260 -8.46 43.64 -7.93
N SER A 261 -7.47 44.13 -8.66
CA SER A 261 -6.47 45.11 -8.22
C SER A 261 -7.10 46.35 -7.58
N SER A 262 -8.29 46.76 -8.05
CA SER A 262 -9.09 47.85 -7.49
C SER A 262 -9.69 47.59 -6.09
N GLY A 263 -9.59 46.36 -5.57
CA GLY A 263 -10.24 45.93 -4.33
C GLY A 263 -11.70 45.47 -4.47
N SER A 264 -12.28 45.52 -5.68
CA SER A 264 -13.61 44.99 -5.96
C SER A 264 -13.60 43.45 -5.97
N VAL A 265 -14.60 42.84 -5.33
CA VAL A 265 -14.74 41.37 -5.21
C VAL A 265 -16.01 40.89 -5.90
N SER A 266 -15.86 39.89 -6.77
CA SER A 266 -16.92 39.27 -7.57
C SER A 266 -16.82 37.76 -7.54
N TRP A 267 -17.91 37.04 -7.82
CA TRP A 267 -17.95 35.58 -7.84
C TRP A 267 -18.88 35.04 -8.94
N ILE A 268 -18.61 33.83 -9.41
CA ILE A 268 -19.50 33.05 -10.29
C ILE A 268 -19.81 31.70 -9.59
N PRO A 269 -21.07 31.22 -9.61
CA PRO A 269 -21.40 29.87 -9.15
C PRO A 269 -20.67 28.79 -9.96
N TYR A 270 -20.30 27.70 -9.29
CA TYR A 270 -19.75 26.49 -9.92
C TYR A 270 -20.23 25.27 -9.14
N THR A 271 -20.85 24.29 -9.79
CA THR A 271 -21.41 23.10 -9.14
C THR A 271 -20.97 21.76 -9.76
N ASN A 272 -20.02 21.82 -10.71
CA ASN A 272 -19.65 20.72 -11.60
C ASN A 272 -20.87 20.09 -12.29
N SER A 273 -21.73 20.95 -12.84
CA SER A 273 -23.01 20.58 -13.45
C SER A 273 -23.16 21.23 -14.83
N PRO A 274 -23.85 20.60 -15.80
CA PRO A 274 -24.19 21.24 -17.09
C PRO A 274 -24.93 22.58 -16.95
N SER A 275 -25.59 22.84 -15.81
CA SER A 275 -26.22 24.13 -15.50
C SER A 275 -25.24 25.29 -15.37
N ASP A 276 -23.97 25.02 -15.02
CA ASP A 276 -22.95 26.05 -14.79
C ASP A 276 -22.65 26.87 -16.06
N SER A 277 -22.90 26.29 -17.25
CA SER A 277 -22.82 26.97 -18.55
C SER A 277 -23.72 28.23 -18.68
N SER A 278 -24.69 28.39 -17.78
CA SER A 278 -25.58 29.56 -17.69
C SER A 278 -25.22 30.55 -16.56
N ALA A 279 -24.16 30.26 -15.79
CA ALA A 279 -23.75 31.07 -14.65
C ALA A 279 -23.14 32.42 -15.08
N SER A 280 -23.29 33.44 -14.21
CA SER A 280 -22.80 34.79 -14.47
C SER A 280 -22.17 35.42 -13.22
N TRP A 281 -21.14 36.23 -13.43
CA TRP A 281 -20.41 36.89 -12.36
C TRP A 281 -21.25 37.95 -11.64
N SER A 282 -21.17 37.95 -10.31
CA SER A 282 -21.94 38.80 -9.39
C SER A 282 -21.03 39.40 -8.31
N THR A 283 -21.30 40.62 -7.86
CA THR A 283 -20.52 41.26 -6.77
C THR A 283 -20.75 40.60 -5.42
N VAL A 284 -19.68 40.44 -4.61
CA VAL A 284 -19.76 40.07 -3.19
C VAL A 284 -20.16 41.31 -2.39
N LYS A 285 -21.48 41.56 -2.33
CA LYS A 285 -22.07 42.82 -1.83
C LYS A 285 -21.75 43.12 -0.37
N ASN A 286 -21.61 42.11 0.49
CA ASN A 286 -21.29 42.35 1.90
C ASN A 286 -19.89 42.99 2.09
N LEU A 287 -18.89 42.59 1.31
CA LEU A 287 -17.55 43.20 1.31
C LEU A 287 -17.50 44.63 0.74
N VAL A 288 -18.47 45.04 -0.08
CA VAL A 288 -18.52 46.42 -0.62
C VAL A 288 -18.60 47.47 0.49
N SER A 289 -19.16 47.12 1.66
CA SER A 289 -19.23 48.01 2.83
C SER A 289 -17.88 48.28 3.51
N VAL A 290 -16.85 47.47 3.24
CA VAL A 290 -15.49 47.58 3.83
C VAL A 290 -14.39 47.65 2.78
N ALA A 291 -14.74 47.74 1.50
CA ALA A 291 -13.80 47.85 0.38
C ALA A 291 -12.97 49.15 0.44
N PRO A 292 -11.73 49.16 -0.08
CA PRO A 292 -10.96 50.40 -0.23
C PRO A 292 -11.71 51.41 -1.09
N THR A 293 -11.80 52.66 -0.64
CA THR A 293 -12.31 53.76 -1.49
C THR A 293 -11.25 54.07 -2.56
N SER A 294 -11.52 53.70 -3.82
CA SER A 294 -10.56 53.78 -4.90
C SER A 294 -10.06 55.20 -5.17
N SER A 295 -8.76 55.42 -5.00
CA SER A 295 -8.09 56.70 -5.30
C SER A 295 -7.88 56.85 -6.81
N ALA A 296 -8.91 57.32 -7.51
CA ALA A 296 -8.89 57.54 -8.96
C ALA A 296 -7.84 58.59 -9.38
N GLY A 297 -6.79 58.13 -10.06
CA GLY A 297 -5.73 58.98 -10.60
C GLY A 297 -6.14 59.69 -11.90
N SER A 298 -6.54 60.96 -11.79
CA SER A 298 -6.49 62.00 -12.82
C SER A 298 -6.80 61.62 -14.29
N GLY A 299 -8.05 61.81 -14.73
CA GLY A 299 -8.46 61.77 -16.15
C GLY A 299 -9.60 62.76 -16.45
N SER A 300 -9.29 63.84 -17.17
CA SER A 300 -10.14 65.00 -17.52
C SER A 300 -11.62 64.73 -17.91
N GLY A 301 -12.59 65.56 -17.43
CA GLY A 301 -13.93 65.62 -18.06
C GLY A 301 -15.12 66.28 -17.31
N SER A 302 -15.20 67.61 -17.29
CA SER A 302 -16.42 68.45 -17.27
C SER A 302 -17.77 67.99 -16.63
N ALA A 303 -18.02 68.44 -15.39
CA ALA A 303 -19.21 69.19 -14.90
C ALA A 303 -20.67 68.64 -14.94
N THR A 304 -21.42 69.00 -13.87
CA THR A 304 -22.90 68.89 -13.63
C THR A 304 -23.51 67.48 -13.47
N GLY A 305 -24.52 67.24 -12.63
CA GLY A 305 -25.13 68.09 -11.58
C GLY A 305 -26.33 67.44 -10.83
N THR A 306 -26.43 67.69 -9.51
CA THR A 306 -27.63 67.61 -8.63
C THR A 306 -28.53 66.35 -8.54
N LYS A 307 -28.52 65.76 -7.32
CA LYS A 307 -29.69 65.40 -6.45
C LYS A 307 -30.73 64.31 -6.83
N SER A 308 -30.88 63.35 -5.89
CA SER A 308 -32.17 62.86 -5.30
C SER A 308 -33.16 62.02 -6.15
N ALA A 309 -34.05 61.17 -5.60
CA ALA A 309 -34.10 60.44 -4.31
C ALA A 309 -35.30 59.42 -4.30
N SER A 310 -35.25 58.45 -3.38
CA SER A 310 -36.38 57.78 -2.67
C SER A 310 -37.47 56.95 -3.39
N GLY A 311 -37.84 55.81 -2.77
CA GLY A 311 -39.15 55.13 -2.86
C GLY A 311 -39.20 53.85 -3.71
N SER A 312 -39.66 52.64 -3.33
CA SER A 312 -40.17 51.93 -2.11
C SER A 312 -41.54 51.24 -2.34
N SER A 313 -41.78 50.10 -1.68
CA SER A 313 -43.01 49.22 -1.68
C SER A 313 -43.35 48.48 -3.01
N SER A 314 -43.81 47.21 -3.15
CA SER A 314 -44.49 46.15 -2.34
C SER A 314 -46.03 46.26 -2.26
N THR A 315 -46.89 45.23 -2.44
CA THR A 315 -46.86 43.73 -2.41
C THR A 315 -47.78 43.13 -3.53
N GLY A 316 -48.06 41.82 -3.72
CA GLY A 316 -47.59 40.51 -3.18
C GLY A 316 -48.71 39.44 -2.99
N GLY A 317 -48.45 38.16 -3.33
CA GLY A 317 -49.42 37.01 -3.32
C GLY A 317 -49.93 36.62 -4.72
N GLY A 318 -50.47 35.41 -5.02
CA GLY A 318 -50.72 34.14 -4.30
C GLY A 318 -51.67 33.24 -5.14
N SER A 319 -51.99 31.95 -4.86
CA SER A 319 -51.43 30.93 -3.95
C SER A 319 -52.19 29.57 -4.08
N GLY A 320 -51.50 28.42 -4.17
CA GLY A 320 -52.06 27.04 -4.08
C GLY A 320 -52.36 26.33 -5.42
N SER A 321 -52.74 25.03 -5.50
CA SER A 321 -52.59 23.85 -4.60
C SER A 321 -53.37 22.64 -5.17
N GLY A 322 -52.83 21.41 -5.20
CA GLY A 322 -53.60 20.20 -5.57
C GLY A 322 -52.79 18.89 -5.66
N SER A 323 -53.39 17.74 -5.33
CA SER A 323 -52.67 16.45 -5.16
C SER A 323 -53.58 15.21 -5.11
N SER A 324 -53.22 14.10 -5.80
CA SER A 324 -53.63 12.72 -5.43
C SER A 324 -52.89 11.62 -6.24
N SER A 325 -52.91 10.39 -5.69
CA SER A 325 -52.16 9.18 -6.08
C SER A 325 -52.87 8.19 -7.02
N GLY A 326 -52.12 7.26 -7.64
CA GLY A 326 -52.61 6.03 -8.32
C GLY A 326 -51.48 5.00 -8.55
N SER A 327 -51.79 3.69 -8.72
CA SER A 327 -50.82 2.58 -8.53
C SER A 327 -50.96 1.35 -9.48
N ALA A 328 -49.93 0.48 -9.51
CA ALA A 328 -49.90 -0.94 -9.98
C ALA A 328 -49.97 -1.22 -11.52
N SER A 329 -49.47 -2.33 -12.10
CA SER A 329 -48.70 -3.54 -11.63
C SER A 329 -48.12 -4.42 -12.78
N GLY A 330 -47.10 -5.25 -12.51
CA GLY A 330 -46.63 -6.42 -13.32
C GLY A 330 -45.09 -6.43 -13.59
N SER A 331 -44.25 -7.42 -13.20
CA SER A 331 -44.11 -8.85 -13.57
C SER A 331 -43.50 -9.10 -14.97
N SER A 332 -42.45 -9.92 -15.20
CA SER A 332 -41.69 -10.87 -14.34
C SER A 332 -40.32 -11.32 -14.91
N SER A 333 -39.53 -12.04 -14.08
CA SER A 333 -38.55 -13.12 -14.40
C SER A 333 -37.25 -12.84 -15.20
N GLY A 334 -36.11 -13.32 -14.64
CA GLY A 334 -34.82 -13.49 -15.32
C GLY A 334 -33.65 -13.66 -14.33
N SER A 335 -33.05 -14.84 -14.21
CA SER A 335 -32.07 -15.17 -13.14
C SER A 335 -30.67 -15.48 -13.68
N ALA A 336 -29.63 -15.01 -12.98
CA ALA A 336 -28.25 -15.51 -13.07
C ALA A 336 -27.54 -15.32 -11.72
N SER A 337 -26.54 -16.16 -11.42
CA SER A 337 -25.92 -16.27 -10.08
C SER A 337 -24.44 -15.87 -10.07
N GLY A 338 -24.02 -15.13 -9.05
CA GLY A 338 -22.61 -14.91 -8.70
C GLY A 338 -22.44 -14.86 -7.18
N SER A 339 -21.57 -15.71 -6.62
CA SER A 339 -21.45 -15.92 -5.18
C SER A 339 -20.07 -15.52 -4.66
N SER A 340 -19.92 -14.27 -4.23
CA SER A 340 -18.77 -13.76 -3.48
C SER A 340 -19.27 -13.13 -2.16
N ASN A 341 -19.00 -13.78 -1.03
CA ASN A 341 -19.55 -13.37 0.26
C ASN A 341 -18.83 -12.14 0.82
N ALA A 342 -19.46 -10.97 0.70
CA ALA A 342 -19.13 -9.79 1.47
C ALA A 342 -20.39 -9.14 2.06
N SER A 343 -20.25 -8.65 3.30
CA SER A 343 -21.24 -7.90 4.09
C SER A 343 -22.47 -8.64 4.63
N ILE A 344 -22.66 -8.52 5.95
CA ILE A 344 -23.99 -8.46 6.56
C ILE A 344 -24.17 -7.02 7.04
N ARG A 345 -25.17 -6.31 6.50
CA ARG A 345 -25.77 -5.11 7.12
C ARG A 345 -27.28 -5.31 7.13
N ALA A 346 -27.87 -5.31 8.32
CA ALA A 346 -29.32 -5.25 8.53
C ALA A 346 -29.61 -4.24 9.63
N SER A 347 -30.63 -3.40 9.46
CA SER A 347 -30.80 -2.17 10.26
C SER A 347 -32.00 -2.21 11.21
N ALA A 348 -31.71 -1.91 12.47
CA ALA A 348 -32.55 -1.50 13.61
C ALA A 348 -34.07 -1.26 13.43
N LYS A 349 -34.83 -1.76 14.43
CA LYS A 349 -35.96 -1.10 15.13
C LYS A 349 -36.46 -1.99 16.30
N ALA A 350 -37.08 -1.52 17.40
CA ALA A 350 -36.92 -0.29 18.20
C ALA A 350 -37.83 -0.40 19.46
N VAL A 351 -37.32 -0.12 20.66
CA VAL A 351 -38.11 0.15 21.90
C VAL A 351 -37.39 1.24 22.72
N PHE A 352 -38.09 1.99 23.59
CA PHE A 352 -37.72 3.33 24.02
C PHE A 352 -37.92 3.59 25.53
N GLY A 353 -37.08 4.46 26.14
CA GLY A 353 -37.30 5.07 27.47
C GLY A 353 -36.55 4.42 28.66
N VAL A 354 -36.25 5.10 29.77
CA VAL A 354 -36.44 6.51 30.21
C VAL A 354 -35.29 6.89 31.21
N MET A 355 -34.91 8.18 31.33
CA MET A 355 -33.95 8.68 32.34
C MET A 355 -34.59 8.97 33.72
N VAL A 356 -33.80 8.95 34.80
CA VAL A 356 -33.60 10.08 35.77
C VAL A 356 -32.64 9.67 36.91
N ALA A 357 -32.01 10.65 37.56
CA ALA A 357 -30.79 10.52 38.39
C ALA A 357 -31.01 10.65 39.93
N MET A 358 -29.88 10.79 40.65
CA MET A 358 -29.70 11.21 42.06
C MET A 358 -29.79 10.12 43.17
N VAL A 359 -29.23 10.29 44.38
CA VAL A 359 -27.88 10.75 44.88
C VAL A 359 -27.89 10.69 46.43
N LEU A 360 -26.71 10.66 47.08
CA LEU A 360 -26.44 10.51 48.54
C LEU A 360 -26.48 9.06 49.07
N GLY A 361 -25.69 8.68 50.10
CA GLY A 361 -24.83 9.52 50.94
C GLY A 361 -23.63 8.83 51.61
N SER A 362 -22.65 9.65 51.95
CA SER A 362 -21.33 9.34 52.51
C SER A 362 -21.31 8.81 53.96
N VAL A 363 -20.29 8.01 54.28
CA VAL A 363 -19.46 8.15 55.50
C VAL A 363 -18.00 8.10 55.08
N ALA A 364 -17.12 8.86 55.75
CA ALA A 364 -15.71 8.98 55.38
C ALA A 364 -14.77 8.77 56.57
N THR A 365 -13.68 8.04 56.34
CA THR A 365 -12.42 8.10 57.12
C THR A 365 -11.27 8.10 56.11
N GLY A 366 -10.51 9.19 56.05
CA GLY A 366 -9.48 9.40 55.02
C GLY A 366 -8.06 9.26 55.55
N GLU A 367 -7.18 8.67 54.73
CA GLU A 367 -5.73 8.76 54.91
C GLU A 367 -5.06 9.39 53.68
N LYS A 368 -3.87 9.97 53.91
CA LYS A 368 -3.20 10.86 52.95
C LYS A 368 -2.30 10.08 52.00
N HIS A 369 -2.60 10.08 50.70
CA HIS A 369 -1.62 9.70 49.68
C HIS A 369 -1.07 10.89 48.90
N ARG A 370 0.23 11.15 49.10
CA ARG A 370 1.03 12.05 48.26
C ARG A 370 1.15 11.48 46.85
N SER A 371 1.14 12.37 45.86
CA SER A 371 1.55 12.08 44.49
C SER A 371 2.96 11.46 44.47
N LYS A 372 3.10 10.25 43.93
CA LYS A 372 4.41 9.69 43.58
C LYS A 372 4.66 9.87 42.09
N LYS A 373 5.58 10.77 41.74
CA LYS A 373 6.34 10.64 40.49
C LYS A 373 6.99 9.25 40.50
N LEU A 374 6.81 8.48 39.43
CA LEU A 374 7.60 7.26 39.23
C LEU A 374 9.02 7.68 38.87
N LEU A 375 9.94 7.55 39.81
CA LEU A 375 11.37 7.78 39.57
C LEU A 375 11.94 6.59 38.81
N ILE A 376 12.64 6.88 37.70
CA ILE A 376 13.50 5.89 37.04
C ILE A 376 14.64 5.55 38.00
N VAL A 377 14.80 4.27 38.30
CA VAL A 377 15.94 3.72 39.05
C VAL A 377 16.65 2.71 38.16
N SER A 378 17.97 2.84 38.08
CA SER A 378 18.83 2.02 37.22
C SER A 378 19.20 0.68 37.86
N GLY A 379 19.02 -0.41 37.11
CA GLY A 379 19.69 -1.70 37.34
C GLY A 379 18.90 -2.74 38.13
N GLY A 380 18.83 -3.95 37.58
CA GLY A 380 18.37 -5.16 38.28
C GLY A 380 16.99 -5.68 37.86
N SER A 381 16.97 -6.86 37.23
CA SER A 381 15.82 -7.75 37.02
C SER A 381 14.53 -7.16 36.39
N ARG A 382 14.41 -7.30 35.06
CA ARG A 382 13.12 -7.21 34.34
C ARG A 382 12.59 -8.56 33.82
N ALA A 383 13.37 -9.62 33.92
CA ALA A 383 12.94 -10.97 33.60
C ALA A 383 11.99 -11.50 34.69
N LEU A 384 10.68 -11.32 34.47
CA LEU A 384 9.59 -12.13 35.04
C LEU A 384 8.26 -11.69 34.41
N GLY A 385 7.77 -12.48 33.44
CA GLY A 385 6.44 -12.29 32.84
C GLY A 385 6.35 -12.34 31.31
N PHE A 386 7.45 -12.60 30.59
CA PHE A 386 7.38 -13.04 29.19
C PHE A 386 7.33 -14.57 29.10
N ALA A 387 8.20 -15.26 29.84
CA ALA A 387 8.33 -16.72 29.83
C ALA A 387 6.98 -17.44 30.02
N CYS A 388 6.30 -17.20 31.15
CA CYS A 388 5.01 -17.84 31.43
C CYS A 388 3.99 -17.61 30.31
N PHE A 389 3.89 -16.39 29.76
CA PHE A 389 2.98 -16.12 28.64
C PHE A 389 3.34 -16.92 27.38
N ILE A 390 4.62 -17.06 27.05
CA ILE A 390 5.06 -17.79 25.86
C ILE A 390 4.85 -19.30 26.06
N ASP A 391 5.20 -19.85 27.21
CA ASP A 391 4.96 -21.26 27.56
C ASP A 391 3.46 -21.58 27.63
N ASP A 392 2.65 -20.68 28.20
CA ASP A 392 1.19 -20.76 28.23
C ASP A 392 0.63 -20.80 26.80
N ILE A 393 1.07 -19.92 25.89
CA ILE A 393 0.66 -19.92 24.47
C ILE A 393 1.08 -21.21 23.75
N LEU A 394 2.32 -21.69 23.93
CA LEU A 394 2.78 -22.95 23.35
C LEU A 394 1.92 -24.13 23.83
N HIS A 395 1.58 -24.18 25.11
CA HIS A 395 0.67 -25.18 25.69
C HIS A 395 -0.76 -25.05 25.17
N GLU A 396 -1.30 -23.82 25.15
CA GLU A 396 -2.65 -23.48 24.74
C GLU A 396 -2.95 -23.77 23.26
N TRP A 397 -1.94 -23.70 22.39
CA TRP A 397 -2.01 -24.07 20.97
C TRP A 397 -1.55 -25.51 20.72
N ARG A 398 -1.12 -26.21 21.78
CA ARG A 398 -0.52 -27.55 21.75
C ARG A 398 0.59 -27.64 20.71
N SER A 399 1.53 -26.70 20.75
CA SER A 399 2.65 -26.69 19.81
C SER A 399 3.53 -27.93 20.02
N PRO A 400 3.94 -28.64 18.95
CA PRO A 400 4.88 -29.75 19.04
C PRO A 400 6.35 -29.29 19.14
N GLY A 401 6.60 -28.01 18.81
CA GLY A 401 7.94 -27.43 18.74
C GLY A 401 8.15 -26.36 19.81
N GLY A 402 8.74 -25.24 19.43
CA GLY A 402 9.06 -24.12 20.30
C GLY A 402 9.29 -22.81 19.55
N VAL A 403 9.70 -21.78 20.28
CA VAL A 403 10.02 -20.45 19.73
C VAL A 403 11.32 -19.90 20.31
N SER A 404 12.06 -19.16 19.48
CA SER A 404 13.21 -18.37 19.92
C SER A 404 12.93 -16.90 19.62
N VAL A 405 13.12 -16.03 20.61
CA VAL A 405 12.71 -14.63 20.59
C VAL A 405 13.94 -13.74 20.67
N ALA A 406 13.95 -12.66 19.88
CA ALA A 406 14.84 -11.52 20.08
C ALA A 406 14.04 -10.23 20.18
N LEU A 407 14.34 -9.40 21.16
CA LEU A 407 13.78 -8.05 21.34
C LEU A 407 14.93 -7.07 21.47
N VAL A 408 14.93 -6.02 20.64
CA VAL A 408 15.90 -4.93 20.70
C VAL A 408 15.18 -3.59 20.75
N GLN A 409 15.53 -2.74 21.70
CA GLN A 409 15.02 -1.37 21.78
C GLN A 409 16.16 -0.40 22.07
N ARG A 410 16.24 0.69 21.32
CA ARG A 410 17.22 1.76 21.56
C ARG A 410 16.55 2.96 22.23
N ASP A 411 17.08 3.38 23.37
CA ASP A 411 16.70 4.66 23.96
C ASP A 411 17.17 5.79 23.04
N ALA A 412 16.25 6.68 22.66
CA ALA A 412 16.53 7.73 21.68
C ALA A 412 17.47 8.84 22.21
N ALA A 413 17.53 9.04 23.53
CA ALA A 413 18.27 10.14 24.16
C ALA A 413 19.67 9.73 24.63
N SER A 414 19.82 8.56 25.23
CA SER A 414 21.14 8.00 25.61
C SER A 414 21.81 7.23 24.47
N GLY A 415 21.01 6.73 23.51
CA GLY A 415 21.46 5.83 22.46
C GLY A 415 21.75 4.40 22.92
N THR A 416 21.46 4.04 24.17
CA THR A 416 21.73 2.70 24.73
C THR A 416 20.71 1.67 24.26
N TRP A 417 21.16 0.43 24.05
CA TRP A 417 20.30 -0.70 23.71
C TRP A 417 19.84 -1.48 24.94
N THR A 418 18.56 -1.79 25.00
CA THR A 418 18.02 -2.98 25.66
C THR A 418 17.98 -4.10 24.63
N ILE A 419 18.51 -5.27 25.00
CA ILE A 419 18.51 -6.49 24.17
C ILE A 419 18.09 -7.64 25.09
N GLU A 420 17.06 -8.38 24.69
CA GLU A 420 16.60 -9.59 25.38
C GLU A 420 16.45 -10.70 24.31
N THR A 421 17.03 -11.87 24.57
CA THR A 421 16.99 -13.04 23.67
C THR A 421 16.79 -14.30 24.49
N GLU A 422 15.80 -15.13 24.16
CA GLU A 422 15.38 -16.27 24.99
C GLU A 422 14.70 -17.37 24.15
N GLY A 423 14.74 -18.62 24.60
CA GLY A 423 14.12 -19.76 23.92
C GLY A 423 13.11 -20.54 24.78
N TYR A 424 12.09 -21.09 24.12
CA TYR A 424 10.94 -21.76 24.75
C TYR A 424 10.51 -22.99 23.94
N GLY A 425 10.03 -24.04 24.61
CA GLY A 425 9.56 -25.27 23.94
C GLY A 425 10.67 -26.14 23.33
N ILE A 426 10.33 -26.95 22.32
CA ILE A 426 11.14 -28.05 21.80
C ILE A 426 11.78 -27.73 20.43
N ALA A 427 13.09 -27.86 20.34
CA ALA A 427 13.89 -27.69 19.13
C ALA A 427 13.96 -28.96 18.26
N LYS A 428 14.00 -30.15 18.88
CA LYS A 428 14.27 -31.43 18.18
C LYS A 428 13.43 -32.60 18.70
N ALA A 429 13.30 -33.63 17.87
CA ALA A 429 12.52 -34.86 18.14
C ALA A 429 13.00 -35.65 19.37
N ASP A 430 14.26 -35.47 19.78
CA ASP A 430 14.87 -36.08 20.96
C ASP A 430 14.49 -35.40 22.30
N GLY A 431 13.77 -34.26 22.24
CA GLY A 431 13.39 -33.46 23.40
C GLY A 431 14.36 -32.32 23.73
N THR A 432 15.38 -32.06 22.90
CA THR A 432 16.23 -30.87 23.03
C THR A 432 15.37 -29.60 23.03
N THR A 433 15.54 -28.74 24.04
CA THR A 433 14.80 -27.49 24.19
C THR A 433 15.35 -26.38 23.30
N VAL A 434 14.50 -25.43 22.90
CA VAL A 434 14.92 -24.21 22.20
C VAL A 434 15.69 -23.29 23.16
N ASN A 435 16.71 -22.61 22.64
CA ASN A 435 17.42 -21.52 23.28
C ASN A 435 17.65 -20.36 22.28
N GLU A 436 18.36 -19.31 22.69
CA GLU A 436 18.64 -18.11 21.89
C GLU A 436 19.58 -18.37 20.69
N ASN A 437 20.40 -19.44 20.77
CA ASN A 437 21.35 -19.86 19.74
C ASN A 437 20.85 -21.05 18.89
N THR A 438 19.60 -21.48 19.08
CA THR A 438 18.96 -22.51 18.26
C THR A 438 18.69 -21.94 16.88
N GLN A 439 19.08 -22.66 15.83
CA GLN A 439 18.92 -22.20 14.46
C GLN A 439 17.55 -22.56 13.88
N PHE A 440 16.96 -21.60 13.18
CA PHE A 440 15.70 -21.77 12.46
C PHE A 440 15.84 -21.27 11.02
N ALA A 441 15.21 -21.98 10.08
CA ALA A 441 15.01 -21.49 8.72
C ALA A 441 13.92 -20.41 8.73
N ILE A 442 14.27 -19.17 8.37
CA ILE A 442 13.37 -18.01 8.51
C ILE A 442 12.41 -17.82 7.33
N ALA A 443 12.37 -18.78 6.42
CA ALA A 443 11.55 -18.79 5.20
C ALA A 443 11.59 -17.43 4.50
N SER A 444 10.44 -16.85 4.15
CA SER A 444 10.39 -15.69 3.24
C SER A 444 10.97 -14.37 3.78
N ASN A 445 11.51 -14.33 5.00
CA ASN A 445 12.40 -13.25 5.44
C ASN A 445 13.71 -13.19 4.64
N SER A 446 14.18 -14.30 4.05
CA SER A 446 15.36 -14.30 3.15
C SER A 446 15.20 -13.34 1.96
N LYS A 447 13.96 -12.97 1.61
CA LYS A 447 13.67 -11.98 0.58
C LYS A 447 14.24 -10.59 0.91
N LEU A 448 14.31 -10.20 2.18
CA LEU A 448 14.93 -8.93 2.58
C LEU A 448 16.46 -8.99 2.42
N PHE A 449 17.10 -10.11 2.75
CA PHE A 449 18.53 -10.32 2.48
C PHE A 449 18.84 -10.28 0.97
N THR A 450 17.98 -10.88 0.15
CA THR A 450 18.09 -10.85 -1.33
C THR A 450 17.93 -9.44 -1.89
N ALA A 451 16.95 -8.67 -1.39
CA ALA A 451 16.74 -7.28 -1.78
C ALA A 451 17.91 -6.38 -1.34
N ILE A 452 18.45 -6.58 -0.13
CA ILE A 452 19.60 -5.82 0.37
C ILE A 452 20.89 -6.21 -0.36
N ALA A 453 21.11 -7.49 -0.67
CA ALA A 453 22.24 -7.94 -1.49
C ALA A 453 22.16 -7.35 -2.91
N THR A 454 20.97 -7.29 -3.50
CA THR A 454 20.73 -6.57 -4.77
C THR A 454 21.06 -5.08 -4.61
N GLY A 455 20.67 -4.44 -3.51
CA GLY A 455 21.02 -3.04 -3.24
C GLY A 455 22.53 -2.79 -3.07
N ILE A 456 23.23 -3.65 -2.34
CA ILE A 456 24.70 -3.58 -2.17
C ILE A 456 25.41 -3.77 -3.51
N LEU A 457 24.90 -4.66 -4.36
CA LEU A 457 25.35 -4.84 -5.74
C LEU A 457 25.13 -3.55 -6.55
N LEU A 458 23.96 -2.92 -6.46
CA LEU A 458 23.65 -1.65 -7.14
C LEU A 458 24.53 -0.48 -6.68
N SER A 459 24.95 -0.45 -5.41
CA SER A 459 25.88 0.57 -4.88
C SER A 459 27.38 0.25 -5.17
N ASP A 460 27.71 -0.83 -5.89
CA ASP A 460 29.10 -1.11 -6.31
C ASP A 460 29.48 -0.22 -7.52
N GLU A 461 30.12 0.91 -7.20
CA GLU A 461 30.58 1.91 -8.16
C GLU A 461 31.54 1.39 -9.24
N THR A 462 32.09 0.18 -9.09
CA THR A 462 32.99 -0.45 -10.07
C THR A 462 32.25 -1.19 -11.20
N MET A 463 30.93 -1.42 -11.07
CA MET A 463 30.15 -2.06 -12.13
C MET A 463 30.06 -1.21 -13.41
N SER A 464 30.17 -1.89 -14.55
CA SER A 464 29.94 -1.31 -15.87
C SER A 464 29.12 -2.28 -16.73
N PRO A 465 27.92 -1.88 -17.21
CA PRO A 465 27.24 -0.62 -16.94
C PRO A 465 26.82 -0.49 -15.47
N ARG A 466 26.73 0.75 -14.96
CA ARG A 466 26.10 0.99 -13.66
C ARG A 466 24.62 0.65 -13.74
N LEU A 467 24.14 -0.11 -12.76
CA LEU A 467 22.74 -0.51 -12.65
C LEU A 467 22.02 0.38 -11.63
N SER A 468 20.69 0.32 -11.65
CA SER A 468 19.83 0.97 -10.66
C SER A 468 18.59 0.14 -10.40
N TRP A 469 17.80 0.51 -9.38
CA TRP A 469 16.49 -0.10 -9.10
C TRP A 469 15.51 -0.01 -10.30
N LYS A 470 15.72 0.91 -11.25
CA LYS A 470 14.96 1.07 -12.50
C LYS A 470 15.59 0.36 -13.70
N SER A 471 16.73 -0.31 -13.57
CA SER A 471 17.33 -1.09 -14.66
C SER A 471 16.45 -2.28 -15.02
N LYS A 472 16.26 -2.52 -16.32
CA LYS A 472 15.37 -3.56 -16.86
C LYS A 472 16.04 -4.93 -16.81
N ILE A 473 15.33 -5.98 -16.42
CA ILE A 473 15.88 -7.35 -16.37
C ILE A 473 16.29 -7.82 -17.78
N SER A 474 15.54 -7.41 -18.80
CA SER A 474 15.85 -7.61 -20.23
C SER A 474 17.20 -7.02 -20.68
N GLN A 475 17.74 -6.03 -19.96
CA GLN A 475 19.06 -5.43 -20.22
C GLN A 475 20.18 -6.10 -19.38
N ILE A 476 19.82 -6.71 -18.25
CA ILE A 476 20.74 -7.36 -17.31
C ILE A 476 20.99 -8.84 -17.72
N LEU A 477 19.94 -9.52 -18.20
CA LEU A 477 19.94 -10.90 -18.66
C LEU A 477 19.49 -10.96 -20.15
N PRO A 478 20.25 -10.35 -21.08
CA PRO A 478 19.83 -10.20 -22.48
C PRO A 478 19.76 -11.56 -23.20
N GLY A 479 18.56 -11.95 -23.61
CA GLY A 479 18.29 -13.22 -24.29
C GLY A 479 17.76 -14.31 -23.35
N ASP A 480 18.23 -14.34 -22.09
CA ASP A 480 17.77 -15.30 -21.08
C ASP A 480 16.46 -14.87 -20.39
N TRP A 481 16.26 -13.56 -20.19
CA TRP A 481 15.01 -13.04 -19.63
C TRP A 481 13.93 -12.85 -20.70
N LYS A 482 12.83 -13.58 -20.56
CA LYS A 482 11.64 -13.46 -21.41
C LYS A 482 10.38 -13.88 -20.65
N LEU A 483 9.32 -13.09 -20.75
CA LEU A 483 7.97 -13.41 -20.24
C LEU A 483 6.98 -13.62 -21.40
N GLN A 484 5.81 -14.20 -21.13
CA GLN A 484 4.75 -14.34 -22.15
C GLN A 484 4.07 -12.99 -22.48
N ASP A 485 3.90 -12.11 -21.49
CA ASP A 485 3.50 -10.71 -21.70
C ASP A 485 4.70 -9.92 -22.29
N PRO A 486 4.57 -9.31 -23.48
CA PRO A 486 5.68 -8.58 -24.12
C PRO A 486 6.04 -7.27 -23.41
N ILE A 487 5.09 -6.61 -22.75
CA ILE A 487 5.31 -5.38 -21.96
C ILE A 487 6.05 -5.76 -20.68
N ALA A 488 5.55 -6.74 -19.92
CA ALA A 488 6.26 -7.23 -18.74
C ALA A 488 7.65 -7.77 -19.10
N SER A 489 7.79 -8.49 -20.22
CA SER A 489 9.07 -9.03 -20.69
C SER A 489 10.09 -7.95 -21.01
N SER A 490 9.67 -6.80 -21.54
CA SER A 490 10.57 -5.70 -21.92
C SER A 490 10.81 -4.72 -20.78
N GLU A 491 9.78 -4.36 -20.02
CA GLU A 491 9.77 -3.24 -19.07
C GLU A 491 9.91 -3.62 -17.59
N THR A 492 9.94 -4.91 -17.23
CA THR A 492 10.22 -5.34 -15.84
C THR A 492 11.59 -4.84 -15.38
N THR A 493 11.60 -4.06 -14.30
CA THR A 493 12.80 -3.58 -13.63
C THR A 493 13.12 -4.38 -12.36
N LEU A 494 14.33 -4.21 -11.81
CA LEU A 494 14.73 -4.82 -10.53
C LEU A 494 13.72 -4.54 -9.40
N ILE A 495 13.17 -3.32 -9.32
CA ILE A 495 12.17 -3.02 -8.29
C ILE A 495 10.79 -3.63 -8.60
N ASP A 496 10.41 -3.82 -9.86
CA ASP A 496 9.15 -4.50 -10.22
C ASP A 496 9.18 -6.00 -9.83
N MET A 497 10.32 -6.64 -10.11
CA MET A 497 10.59 -8.03 -9.76
C MET A 497 10.58 -8.24 -8.23
N LEU A 498 11.26 -7.37 -7.47
CA LEU A 498 11.35 -7.46 -6.02
C LEU A 498 10.09 -6.95 -5.27
N SER A 499 9.17 -6.25 -5.94
CA SER A 499 7.90 -5.79 -5.33
C SER A 499 6.66 -6.57 -5.77
N HIS A 500 6.84 -7.72 -6.44
CA HIS A 500 5.76 -8.64 -6.83
C HIS A 500 4.72 -8.02 -7.78
N ARG A 501 5.15 -7.27 -8.82
CA ARG A 501 4.24 -6.57 -9.74
C ARG A 501 4.50 -6.80 -11.24
N THR A 502 4.92 -8.02 -11.59
CA THR A 502 5.26 -8.43 -12.96
C THR A 502 4.11 -9.03 -13.77
N GLY A 503 2.90 -9.12 -13.21
CA GLY A 503 1.73 -9.76 -13.85
C GLY A 503 1.74 -11.30 -13.82
N ILE A 504 2.84 -11.92 -13.34
CA ILE A 504 2.99 -13.38 -13.25
C ILE A 504 2.72 -13.86 -11.82
N PRO A 505 1.75 -14.77 -11.60
CA PRO A 505 1.41 -15.30 -10.28
C PRO A 505 2.43 -16.35 -9.80
N ARG A 506 2.15 -16.96 -8.64
CA ARG A 506 3.13 -17.78 -7.89
C ARG A 506 3.74 -18.94 -8.67
N HIS A 507 2.92 -19.65 -9.45
CA HIS A 507 3.26 -20.89 -10.16
C HIS A 507 4.08 -21.90 -9.34
N GLU A 508 3.74 -22.09 -8.05
CA GLU A 508 4.53 -22.85 -7.05
C GLU A 508 4.92 -24.29 -7.47
N HIS A 509 4.20 -24.90 -8.42
CA HIS A 509 4.43 -26.27 -8.89
C HIS A 509 5.23 -26.36 -10.20
N VAL A 510 5.86 -25.26 -10.65
CA VAL A 510 6.72 -25.27 -11.84
C VAL A 510 8.14 -25.80 -11.56
N TYR A 511 8.57 -25.83 -10.29
CA TYR A 511 9.94 -26.16 -9.87
C TYR A 511 10.10 -27.39 -8.97
N SER A 512 11.20 -28.14 -9.17
CA SER A 512 11.70 -29.19 -8.28
C SER A 512 13.01 -28.78 -7.59
N LEU A 513 13.57 -29.64 -6.74
CA LEU A 513 14.88 -29.41 -6.11
C LEU A 513 16.06 -29.62 -7.10
N ASP A 514 15.80 -30.22 -8.25
CA ASP A 514 16.76 -30.51 -9.32
C ASP A 514 16.85 -29.38 -10.37
N ASP A 515 15.96 -28.38 -10.29
CA ASP A 515 16.03 -27.19 -11.12
C ASP A 515 17.26 -26.34 -10.78
N THR A 516 17.73 -25.61 -11.79
CA THR A 516 18.79 -24.59 -11.66
C THR A 516 18.20 -23.22 -11.95
N LEU A 517 18.85 -22.14 -11.50
CA LEU A 517 18.39 -20.77 -11.80
C LEU A 517 18.28 -20.52 -13.33
N ALA A 518 19.12 -21.17 -14.14
CA ALA A 518 19.03 -21.15 -15.60
C ALA A 518 17.82 -21.94 -16.16
N SER A 519 17.46 -23.10 -15.60
CA SER A 519 16.24 -23.82 -16.05
C SER A 519 14.96 -23.07 -15.67
N LEU A 520 14.97 -22.33 -14.55
CA LEU A 520 13.85 -21.45 -14.18
C LEU A 520 13.72 -20.24 -15.12
N LEU A 521 14.83 -19.61 -15.52
CA LEU A 521 14.83 -18.57 -16.57
C LEU A 521 14.28 -19.10 -17.89
N HIS A 522 14.62 -20.34 -18.29
CA HIS A 522 14.02 -20.94 -19.49
C HIS A 522 12.51 -21.21 -19.34
N LYS A 523 12.06 -21.68 -18.15
CA LYS A 523 10.65 -22.01 -17.87
C LYS A 523 9.72 -20.79 -17.83
N ILE A 524 10.18 -19.65 -17.32
CA ILE A 524 9.32 -18.48 -17.02
C ILE A 524 8.66 -17.89 -18.28
N GLN A 525 9.26 -18.04 -19.46
CA GLN A 525 8.72 -17.54 -20.73
C GLN A 525 7.42 -18.23 -21.19
N PHE A 526 7.05 -19.37 -20.58
CA PHE A 526 5.84 -20.14 -20.90
C PHE A 526 4.77 -20.05 -19.80
N LEU A 527 4.94 -19.16 -18.82
CA LEU A 527 3.98 -18.95 -17.73
C LEU A 527 2.98 -17.85 -18.10
N ARG A 528 1.69 -18.19 -17.96
CA ARG A 528 0.57 -17.31 -18.30
C ARG A 528 0.47 -16.16 -17.27
N PRO A 529 0.47 -14.89 -17.69
CA PRO A 529 0.17 -13.79 -16.78
C PRO A 529 -1.30 -13.87 -16.32
N SER A 530 -1.57 -13.32 -15.15
CA SER A 530 -2.91 -13.29 -14.54
C SER A 530 -3.38 -11.88 -14.13
N ALA A 531 -2.59 -10.88 -14.50
CA ALA A 531 -2.85 -9.45 -14.36
C ALA A 531 -2.00 -8.71 -15.41
N GLU A 532 -2.37 -7.48 -15.76
CA GLU A 532 -1.51 -6.61 -16.57
C GLU A 532 -0.25 -6.19 -15.82
N PHE A 533 0.79 -5.81 -16.56
CA PHE A 533 2.06 -5.40 -15.98
C PHE A 533 1.91 -4.19 -15.03
N ARG A 534 2.31 -4.38 -13.77
CA ARG A 534 2.14 -3.45 -12.63
C ARG A 534 0.72 -3.19 -12.13
N GLU A 535 -0.31 -3.86 -12.66
CA GLU A 535 -1.72 -3.68 -12.23
C GLU A 535 -1.93 -3.98 -10.73
N THR A 536 -1.47 -5.15 -10.27
CA THR A 536 -1.72 -5.64 -8.91
C THR A 536 -0.54 -6.44 -8.35
N ARG A 537 -0.53 -6.65 -7.02
CA ARG A 537 0.59 -7.25 -6.29
C ARG A 537 0.47 -8.78 -6.15
N GLN A 538 1.01 -9.48 -7.12
CA GLN A 538 1.01 -10.95 -7.17
C GLN A 538 2.29 -11.52 -6.58
N TYR A 539 2.23 -11.91 -5.29
CA TYR A 539 3.36 -12.53 -4.59
C TYR A 539 3.96 -13.68 -5.41
N ASN A 540 5.28 -13.68 -5.62
CA ASN A 540 5.93 -14.66 -6.48
C ASN A 540 7.32 -15.06 -5.95
N ASN A 541 7.57 -16.37 -5.83
CA ASN A 541 8.86 -16.90 -5.41
C ASN A 541 9.88 -16.90 -6.56
N LEU A 542 9.48 -17.17 -7.81
CA LEU A 542 10.36 -17.22 -9.00
C LEU A 542 11.19 -15.94 -9.16
N MET A 543 10.54 -14.79 -8.96
CA MET A 543 11.18 -13.47 -9.05
C MET A 543 12.36 -13.34 -8.08
N TYR A 544 12.27 -13.96 -6.91
CA TYR A 544 13.33 -14.00 -5.90
C TYR A 544 14.39 -15.05 -6.17
N MET A 545 14.04 -16.17 -6.80
CA MET A 545 15.02 -17.14 -7.30
C MET A 545 15.91 -16.46 -8.35
N ILE A 546 15.29 -15.83 -9.35
CA ILE A 546 15.99 -15.10 -10.42
C ILE A 546 16.79 -13.91 -9.86
N ALA A 547 16.27 -13.17 -8.87
CA ALA A 547 17.04 -12.13 -8.18
C ALA A 547 18.33 -12.66 -7.52
N SER A 548 18.30 -13.88 -6.96
CA SER A 548 19.52 -14.48 -6.39
C SER A 548 20.56 -14.93 -7.43
N TYR A 549 20.24 -14.98 -8.73
CA TYR A 549 21.23 -15.28 -9.77
C TYR A 549 22.19 -14.10 -10.04
N LEU A 550 21.74 -12.87 -9.76
CA LEU A 550 22.41 -11.63 -10.18
C LEU A 550 23.89 -11.49 -9.74
N PRO A 551 24.31 -11.84 -8.50
CA PRO A 551 25.73 -11.76 -8.11
C PRO A 551 26.62 -12.80 -8.80
N GLU A 552 26.06 -13.94 -9.22
CA GLU A 552 26.80 -14.94 -10.00
C GLU A 552 27.05 -14.42 -11.42
N THR A 553 26.02 -13.88 -12.08
CA THR A 553 26.14 -13.31 -13.43
C THR A 553 27.14 -12.14 -13.48
N MET A 554 27.14 -11.26 -12.47
CA MET A 554 27.93 -10.02 -12.48
C MET A 554 29.31 -10.14 -11.82
N HIS A 555 29.41 -10.72 -10.63
CA HIS A 555 30.66 -10.82 -9.86
C HIS A 555 31.30 -12.22 -9.89
N ARG A 556 30.68 -13.19 -10.56
CA ARG A 556 31.14 -14.61 -10.60
C ARG A 556 31.29 -15.21 -9.19
N LYS A 557 30.43 -14.80 -8.26
CA LYS A 557 30.33 -15.33 -6.90
C LYS A 557 28.97 -15.99 -6.67
N PRO A 558 28.91 -17.19 -6.05
CA PRO A 558 27.68 -17.75 -5.52
C PRO A 558 26.96 -16.74 -4.61
N PHE A 559 25.63 -16.70 -4.66
CA PHE A 559 24.83 -15.76 -3.88
C PHE A 559 24.99 -15.93 -2.36
N PRO A 560 25.08 -17.16 -1.79
CA PRO A 560 25.36 -17.34 -0.37
C PRO A 560 26.67 -16.68 0.04
N GLN A 561 27.75 -16.92 -0.72
CA GLN A 561 29.05 -16.31 -0.49
C GLN A 561 29.00 -14.79 -0.62
N PHE A 562 28.27 -14.24 -1.59
CA PHE A 562 28.12 -12.78 -1.72
C PHE A 562 27.40 -12.17 -0.50
N VAL A 563 26.31 -12.80 -0.04
CA VAL A 563 25.60 -12.37 1.18
C VAL A 563 26.49 -12.51 2.42
N LYS A 564 27.24 -13.60 2.53
CA LYS A 564 28.18 -13.85 3.64
C LYS A 564 29.29 -12.80 3.69
N ASP A 565 29.97 -12.57 2.57
CA ASP A 565 31.05 -11.59 2.40
C ASP A 565 30.62 -10.15 2.69
N LYS A 566 29.39 -9.78 2.31
CA LYS A 566 28.89 -8.40 2.34
C LYS A 566 27.99 -8.07 3.53
N ILE A 567 27.39 -9.07 4.18
CA ILE A 567 26.40 -8.88 5.26
C ILE A 567 26.77 -9.69 6.51
N PHE A 568 26.88 -11.02 6.43
CA PHE A 568 27.00 -11.84 7.65
C PHE A 568 28.36 -11.64 8.35
N ASP A 569 29.47 -11.78 7.62
CA ASP A 569 30.82 -11.69 8.21
C ASP A 569 31.14 -10.26 8.68
N PRO A 570 30.82 -9.18 7.93
CA PRO A 570 31.03 -7.81 8.41
C PRO A 570 30.15 -7.39 9.60
N LEU A 571 29.05 -8.10 9.88
CA LEU A 571 28.21 -7.91 11.07
C LEU A 571 28.55 -8.86 12.24
N GLY A 572 29.35 -9.91 11.97
CA GLY A 572 29.63 -10.98 12.93
C GLY A 572 28.42 -11.86 13.23
N MET A 573 27.52 -12.04 12.25
CA MET A 573 26.36 -12.94 12.32
C MET A 573 26.81 -14.39 12.08
N ASN A 574 27.59 -14.92 13.03
CA ASN A 574 28.38 -16.14 12.85
C ASN A 574 27.55 -17.44 12.89
N SER A 575 26.28 -17.37 13.30
CA SER A 575 25.35 -18.49 13.34
C SER A 575 24.27 -18.39 12.25
N THR A 576 24.50 -17.54 11.24
CA THR A 576 23.64 -17.31 10.09
C THR A 576 24.28 -17.83 8.81
N SER A 577 23.57 -18.67 8.05
CA SER A 577 24.08 -19.28 6.81
C SER A 577 22.95 -19.64 5.82
N TYR A 578 23.34 -20.24 4.69
CA TYR A 578 22.42 -20.96 3.79
C TYR A 578 22.59 -22.49 3.85
N ALA A 579 23.40 -23.03 4.77
CA ALA A 579 23.74 -24.44 4.84
C ALA A 579 22.98 -25.17 5.96
N THR A 580 22.49 -26.38 5.68
CA THR A 580 21.72 -27.21 6.61
C THR A 580 22.58 -28.19 7.42
N THR A 581 23.91 -28.03 7.40
CA THR A 581 24.88 -29.00 7.92
C THR A 581 25.21 -28.80 9.41
N ASP A 582 24.57 -27.82 10.05
CA ASP A 582 24.78 -27.48 11.45
C ASP A 582 23.85 -28.30 12.36
N SER A 583 24.39 -28.84 13.46
CA SER A 583 23.60 -29.59 14.44
C SER A 583 22.69 -28.69 15.28
N ALA A 584 22.91 -27.38 15.30
CA ALA A 584 22.06 -26.39 15.97
C ALA A 584 20.70 -26.15 15.28
N LEU A 585 20.50 -26.61 14.03
CA LEU A 585 19.23 -26.47 13.30
C LEU A 585 18.10 -27.24 13.99
N ALA A 586 16.99 -26.56 14.28
CA ALA A 586 15.78 -27.15 14.82
C ALA A 586 15.08 -28.07 13.80
N ASP A 587 14.54 -29.20 14.28
CA ASP A 587 13.66 -30.05 13.48
C ASP A 587 12.35 -29.30 13.22
N GLY A 588 11.91 -29.22 11.96
CA GLY A 588 10.58 -28.71 11.64
C GLY A 588 9.50 -29.69 12.11
N PHE A 589 8.46 -29.24 12.80
CA PHE A 589 7.38 -30.12 13.27
C PHE A 589 6.08 -29.91 12.50
N LYS A 590 5.35 -31.00 12.27
CA LYS A 590 3.94 -31.01 11.86
C LYS A 590 3.14 -32.06 12.63
N LYS A 591 1.82 -31.94 12.62
CA LYS A 591 0.89 -32.87 13.26
C LYS A 591 0.37 -33.85 12.20
N ASP A 592 0.52 -35.15 12.47
CA ASP A 592 -0.13 -36.24 11.77
C ASP A 592 -1.62 -36.21 12.15
N VAL A 593 -2.42 -35.53 11.32
CA VAL A 593 -3.87 -35.29 11.47
C VAL A 593 -4.73 -36.48 11.07
N GLY A 594 -4.19 -37.70 11.16
CA GLY A 594 -4.82 -38.96 10.73
C GLY A 594 -6.22 -39.20 11.33
N ALA A 595 -7.25 -38.77 10.60
CA ALA A 595 -8.68 -39.01 10.86
C ALA A 595 -9.17 -38.63 12.27
N LYS A 596 -8.90 -37.40 12.72
CA LYS A 596 -9.61 -36.76 13.84
C LYS A 596 -10.25 -35.45 13.39
N ASP A 597 -11.32 -35.60 12.62
CA ASP A 597 -11.97 -34.55 11.85
C ASP A 597 -12.63 -33.42 12.71
N ASP A 598 -12.46 -33.41 14.04
CA ASP A 598 -13.13 -32.52 15.01
C ASP A 598 -12.21 -31.62 15.88
N ASP A 599 -10.88 -31.84 15.91
CA ASP A 599 -9.96 -31.08 16.79
C ASP A 599 -8.79 -30.46 15.99
N VAL A 600 -8.91 -29.17 15.66
CA VAL A 600 -7.93 -28.40 14.88
C VAL A 600 -6.57 -28.23 15.57
N PHE A 601 -6.50 -28.32 16.91
CA PHE A 601 -5.26 -28.20 17.66
C PHE A 601 -4.63 -29.56 18.01
N GLY A 602 -5.36 -30.65 17.79
CA GLY A 602 -4.92 -32.04 18.01
C GLY A 602 -4.07 -32.63 16.87
N GLY A 603 -3.75 -33.91 17.01
CA GLY A 603 -2.89 -34.67 16.09
C GLY A 603 -1.66 -35.27 16.79
N ILE A 604 -0.89 -36.09 16.09
CA ILE A 604 0.35 -36.69 16.64
C ILE A 604 1.57 -35.93 16.09
N PRO A 605 2.43 -35.35 16.94
CA PRO A 605 3.66 -34.67 16.48
C PRO A 605 4.55 -35.56 15.61
N ARG A 606 5.09 -34.99 14.54
CA ARG A 606 6.10 -35.57 13.65
C ARG A 606 7.18 -34.53 13.39
N ALA A 607 8.44 -34.91 13.57
CA ALA A 607 9.55 -34.16 13.01
C ALA A 607 9.61 -34.38 11.48
N MET A 608 10.00 -33.35 10.77
CA MET A 608 10.03 -33.26 9.31
C MET A 608 11.46 -32.94 8.87
N PRO A 609 12.05 -33.73 7.95
CA PRO A 609 13.34 -33.36 7.38
C PRO A 609 13.24 -32.02 6.67
N TYR A 610 14.22 -31.14 6.91
CA TYR A 610 14.27 -29.84 6.26
C TYR A 610 14.45 -30.00 4.74
N ALA A 611 13.77 -29.14 3.97
CA ALA A 611 13.41 -29.47 2.58
C ALA A 611 14.46 -29.10 1.51
N THR A 612 15.59 -28.53 1.89
CA THR A 612 16.69 -28.21 0.96
C THR A 612 17.80 -29.25 1.05
N PRO A 613 18.53 -29.55 -0.04
CA PRO A 613 19.65 -30.50 0.01
C PRO A 613 20.73 -30.07 1.00
N SER A 614 21.39 -31.04 1.64
CA SER A 614 22.46 -30.84 2.62
C SER A 614 23.85 -30.56 2.00
N ASN A 615 23.89 -30.11 0.74
CA ASN A 615 25.10 -29.99 -0.07
C ASN A 615 25.91 -28.70 0.15
N GLY A 616 25.75 -28.04 1.30
CA GLY A 616 26.46 -26.81 1.67
C GLY A 616 25.94 -25.54 1.01
N GLU A 617 26.69 -24.45 1.07
CA GLU A 617 26.33 -23.12 0.54
C GLU A 617 26.40 -23.02 -1.00
N THR A 618 25.74 -23.94 -1.70
CA THR A 618 25.71 -24.03 -3.17
C THR A 618 24.48 -23.33 -3.77
N ASN A 619 24.52 -22.99 -5.07
CA ASN A 619 23.46 -22.23 -5.79
C ASN A 619 22.15 -23.01 -6.05
N HIS A 620 21.55 -23.58 -4.99
CA HIS A 620 20.20 -24.15 -5.01
C HIS A 620 19.12 -23.07 -5.15
N ILE A 621 18.02 -23.36 -5.85
CA ILE A 621 16.99 -22.35 -6.16
C ILE A 621 16.23 -21.77 -4.95
N GLY A 622 16.36 -22.37 -3.76
CA GLY A 622 15.61 -21.95 -2.57
C GLY A 622 16.15 -20.70 -1.86
N MET A 623 17.40 -20.30 -2.11
CA MET A 623 18.10 -19.27 -1.33
C MET A 623 17.42 -17.90 -1.35
N GLY A 624 17.22 -17.32 -2.54
CA GLY A 624 16.63 -16.00 -2.71
C GLY A 624 15.22 -15.86 -2.10
N PRO A 625 14.30 -16.82 -2.32
CA PRO A 625 12.99 -16.74 -1.71
C PRO A 625 12.92 -17.19 -0.25
N GLY A 626 13.83 -18.02 0.28
CA GLY A 626 13.66 -18.56 1.63
C GLY A 626 14.74 -19.43 2.27
N GLY A 627 16.01 -19.37 1.84
CA GLY A 627 17.06 -20.30 2.30
C GLY A 627 17.89 -19.88 3.53
N VAL A 628 17.65 -18.71 4.13
CA VAL A 628 18.43 -18.25 5.30
C VAL A 628 18.06 -19.06 6.55
N ILE A 629 19.09 -19.54 7.24
CA ILE A 629 19.05 -20.15 8.57
C ILE A 629 19.77 -19.20 9.54
N THR A 630 19.20 -18.94 10.74
CA THR A 630 19.75 -17.97 11.71
C THR A 630 19.25 -18.26 13.14
N THR A 631 19.76 -17.49 14.11
CA THR A 631 19.43 -17.58 15.56
C THR A 631 18.77 -16.28 16.06
N ALA A 632 18.20 -16.30 17.27
CA ALA A 632 17.71 -15.07 17.91
C ALA A 632 18.87 -14.08 18.18
N THR A 633 20.02 -14.59 18.61
CA THR A 633 21.25 -13.80 18.83
C THR A 633 21.68 -13.01 17.58
N ASP A 634 21.72 -13.65 16.41
CA ASP A 634 22.07 -12.97 15.16
C ASP A 634 20.95 -12.05 14.66
N MET A 635 19.68 -12.41 14.88
CA MET A 635 18.54 -11.53 14.55
C MET A 635 18.50 -10.27 15.42
N ALA A 636 19.00 -10.31 16.65
CA ALA A 636 19.21 -9.10 17.44
C ALA A 636 20.24 -8.16 16.77
N ILE A 637 21.33 -8.68 16.21
CA ILE A 637 22.33 -7.88 15.47
C ILE A 637 21.70 -7.31 14.20
N TRP A 638 20.94 -8.13 13.45
CA TRP A 638 20.25 -7.73 12.23
C TRP A 638 19.24 -6.60 12.45
N LEU A 639 18.36 -6.74 13.45
CA LEU A 639 17.36 -5.72 13.79
C LEU A 639 18.00 -4.40 14.21
N GLN A 640 19.03 -4.44 15.06
CA GLN A 640 19.81 -3.24 15.42
C GLN A 640 20.43 -2.58 14.18
N THR A 641 21.01 -3.37 13.28
CA THR A 641 21.65 -2.88 12.04
C THR A 641 20.64 -2.18 11.14
N LEU A 642 19.44 -2.75 10.97
CA LEU A 642 18.36 -2.11 10.19
C LEU A 642 17.84 -0.83 10.86
N LEU A 643 17.68 -0.81 12.18
CA LEU A 643 17.28 0.39 12.94
C LEU A 643 18.33 1.51 12.88
N LEU A 644 19.63 1.17 12.79
CA LEU A 644 20.73 2.12 12.56
C LEU A 644 21.00 2.39 11.06
N GLU A 645 20.01 2.13 10.21
CA GLU A 645 20.06 2.33 8.76
C GLU A 645 21.31 1.74 8.07
N GLY A 646 21.69 0.52 8.46
CA GLY A 646 22.77 -0.25 7.84
C GLY A 646 24.13 -0.19 8.55
N LYS A 647 24.21 0.49 9.70
CA LYS A 647 25.44 0.56 10.51
C LYS A 647 25.54 -0.59 11.51
N HIS A 648 26.73 -1.15 11.64
CA HIS A 648 27.05 -2.19 12.62
C HIS A 648 26.87 -1.66 14.06
N PRO A 649 26.06 -2.28 14.94
CA PRO A 649 25.67 -1.70 16.22
C PRO A 649 26.81 -1.42 17.22
N ARG A 650 27.86 -2.26 17.24
CA ARG A 650 29.00 -2.08 18.17
C ARG A 650 30.13 -1.16 17.67
N THR A 651 30.35 -1.05 16.36
CA THR A 651 31.48 -0.29 15.76
C THR A 651 31.06 1.02 15.10
N GLY A 652 29.78 1.17 14.73
CA GLY A 652 29.27 2.33 14.00
C GLY A 652 29.59 2.34 12.49
N ASN A 653 30.39 1.38 12.00
CA ASN A 653 30.74 1.27 10.58
C ASN A 653 29.50 1.04 9.71
N GLN A 654 29.40 1.75 8.59
CA GLN A 654 28.37 1.48 7.57
C GLN A 654 28.71 0.16 6.86
N ILE A 655 27.81 -0.84 6.94
CA ILE A 655 27.98 -2.14 6.29
C ILE A 655 27.05 -2.26 5.09
N ILE A 656 25.76 -1.98 5.32
CA ILE A 656 24.76 -1.86 4.27
C ILE A 656 24.59 -0.36 3.99
N PRO A 657 24.59 0.11 2.73
CA PRO A 657 24.38 1.53 2.45
C PRO A 657 23.01 2.05 2.94
N GLN A 658 22.98 3.29 3.42
CA GLN A 658 21.79 3.89 4.05
C GLN A 658 20.62 4.01 3.06
N GLU A 659 20.92 4.38 1.82
CA GLU A 659 20.00 4.47 0.70
C GLU A 659 19.43 3.09 0.30
N VAL A 660 20.19 2.00 0.48
CA VAL A 660 19.71 0.64 0.26
C VAL A 660 18.67 0.26 1.32
N VAL A 661 18.97 0.46 2.62
CA VAL A 661 18.02 0.14 3.72
C VAL A 661 16.73 0.95 3.59
N ARG A 662 16.84 2.23 3.21
CA ARG A 662 15.69 3.09 2.90
C ARG A 662 14.93 2.60 1.68
N LYS A 663 15.61 2.27 0.58
CA LYS A 663 14.93 1.90 -0.68
C LYS A 663 14.20 0.57 -0.61
N VAL A 664 14.76 -0.45 0.04
CA VAL A 664 14.05 -1.74 0.23
C VAL A 664 12.80 -1.59 1.10
N SER A 665 12.80 -0.60 2.00
CA SER A 665 11.68 -0.26 2.88
C SER A 665 10.72 0.79 2.29
N SER A 666 10.96 1.27 1.07
CA SER A 666 10.03 2.19 0.40
C SER A 666 8.80 1.44 -0.09
N SER A 667 7.62 2.04 0.05
CA SER A 667 6.36 1.48 -0.45
C SER A 667 6.33 1.48 -1.98
N VAL A 668 6.05 0.35 -2.61
CA VAL A 668 6.06 0.18 -4.09
C VAL A 668 4.74 -0.37 -4.65
N THR A 669 4.03 -1.16 -3.85
CA THR A 669 2.70 -1.70 -4.19
C THR A 669 1.78 -1.71 -2.98
N ALA A 670 0.49 -1.46 -3.17
CA ALA A 670 -0.52 -1.75 -2.16
C ALA A 670 -0.75 -3.28 -2.02
N VAL A 671 -1.15 -3.73 -0.84
CA VAL A 671 -1.73 -5.06 -0.61
C VAL A 671 -3.25 -4.88 -0.62
N THR A 672 -3.91 -5.43 -1.64
CA THR A 672 -5.35 -5.22 -1.93
C THR A 672 -6.31 -6.03 -1.05
N SER A 673 -5.80 -6.76 -0.05
CA SER A 673 -6.60 -7.51 0.91
C SER A 673 -7.41 -6.59 1.84
N PRO A 674 -8.65 -6.94 2.21
CA PRO A 674 -9.41 -6.21 3.22
C PRO A 674 -8.68 -6.12 4.58
N ILE A 675 -8.85 -4.99 5.28
CA ILE A 675 -8.35 -4.83 6.65
C ILE A 675 -9.16 -5.75 7.57
N GLN A 676 -8.51 -6.77 8.14
CA GLN A 676 -9.17 -7.76 9.01
C GLN A 676 -9.55 -7.20 10.40
N TYR A 677 -8.74 -6.30 10.94
CA TYR A 677 -8.85 -5.81 12.32
C TYR A 677 -8.60 -4.29 12.38
N PRO A 678 -9.37 -3.51 13.17
CA PRO A 678 -9.29 -2.04 13.19
C PRO A 678 -7.95 -1.50 13.72
N GLU A 679 -7.13 -2.34 14.36
CA GLU A 679 -5.79 -1.99 14.81
C GLU A 679 -4.74 -1.96 13.69
N PHE A 680 -5.07 -2.39 12.47
CA PHE A 680 -4.17 -2.37 11.32
C PHE A 680 -4.59 -1.32 10.27
N SER A 681 -3.60 -0.67 9.66
CA SER A 681 -3.82 0.08 8.41
C SER A 681 -3.90 -0.87 7.21
N PRO A 682 -4.26 -0.36 6.00
CA PRO A 682 -3.85 -1.00 4.76
C PRO A 682 -2.35 -1.30 4.78
N SER A 683 -1.96 -2.46 4.24
CA SER A 683 -0.54 -2.83 4.12
C SER A 683 -0.03 -2.49 2.73
N VAL A 684 1.25 -2.12 2.66
CA VAL A 684 2.00 -1.94 1.42
C VAL A 684 3.22 -2.84 1.40
N TYR A 685 3.84 -3.01 0.25
CA TYR A 685 5.02 -3.85 0.06
C TYR A 685 6.13 -3.08 -0.67
N GLY A 686 7.36 -3.25 -0.19
CA GLY A 686 8.58 -2.71 -0.78
C GLY A 686 9.37 -3.79 -1.52
N ALA A 687 10.69 -3.85 -1.30
CA ALA A 687 11.53 -4.94 -1.80
C ALA A 687 11.82 -5.92 -0.65
N GLY A 688 11.05 -7.01 -0.58
CA GLY A 688 11.25 -8.08 0.42
C GLY A 688 10.55 -7.85 1.77
N LEU A 689 9.87 -6.72 1.95
CA LEU A 689 9.37 -6.23 3.24
C LEU A 689 7.94 -5.68 3.11
N TYR A 690 7.05 -5.99 4.06
CA TYR A 690 5.79 -5.27 4.21
C TYR A 690 5.98 -4.01 5.06
N THR A 691 5.13 -3.02 4.87
CA THR A 691 4.95 -1.90 5.79
C THR A 691 3.46 -1.72 6.06
N LYS A 692 3.09 -1.53 7.32
CA LYS A 692 1.74 -1.18 7.78
C LYS A 692 1.84 -0.35 9.05
N SER A 693 0.70 0.13 9.54
CA SER A 693 0.59 0.59 10.92
C SER A 693 -0.06 -0.46 11.81
N TYR A 694 0.44 -0.57 13.04
CA TYR A 694 -0.25 -1.18 14.17
C TYR A 694 -0.57 -0.08 15.18
N ARG A 695 -1.86 0.26 15.34
CA ARG A 695 -2.38 1.26 16.31
C ARG A 695 -1.73 2.65 16.22
N GLY A 696 -1.20 3.03 15.05
CA GLY A 696 -0.46 4.29 14.81
C GLY A 696 1.06 4.12 14.72
N HIS A 697 1.62 3.03 15.23
CA HIS A 697 3.06 2.72 15.16
C HIS A 697 3.41 2.06 13.83
N CYS A 698 4.60 2.32 13.28
CA CYS A 698 4.99 1.88 11.93
C CYS A 698 5.61 0.47 11.95
N ASP A 699 4.77 -0.57 11.82
CA ASP A 699 5.21 -1.97 11.72
C ASP A 699 5.78 -2.24 10.31
N ASN A 700 7.00 -2.75 10.25
CA ASN A 700 7.59 -3.29 9.03
C ASN A 700 7.81 -4.79 9.21
N PRO A 701 6.77 -5.64 9.03
CA PRO A 701 6.86 -7.06 9.33
C PRO A 701 7.43 -7.87 8.17
N GLY A 702 8.14 -8.92 8.56
CA GLY A 702 8.66 -9.97 7.69
C GLY A 702 7.62 -11.00 7.26
N PHE A 703 8.05 -12.25 7.03
CA PHE A 703 7.20 -13.34 6.52
C PHE A 703 7.37 -14.65 7.28
N THR A 704 6.25 -15.28 7.62
CA THR A 704 6.19 -16.61 8.25
C THR A 704 6.85 -16.57 9.63
N ALA A 705 8.19 -16.62 9.74
CA ALA A 705 8.87 -16.17 10.95
C ALA A 705 8.71 -14.64 11.08
N VAL A 706 8.48 -14.15 12.29
CA VAL A 706 8.02 -12.77 12.51
C VAL A 706 9.20 -11.88 12.88
N ILE A 707 9.90 -11.36 11.88
CA ILE A 707 10.99 -10.39 12.03
C ILE A 707 10.44 -9.01 11.67
N SER A 708 10.18 -8.17 12.67
CA SER A 708 9.46 -6.90 12.53
C SER A 708 10.24 -5.75 13.15
N ARG A 709 10.23 -4.58 12.51
CA ARG A 709 10.84 -3.36 13.05
C ARG A 709 9.89 -2.17 13.06
N PHE A 710 10.02 -1.36 14.10
CA PHE A 710 9.26 -0.14 14.38
C PHE A 710 10.23 1.05 14.42
N PRO A 711 10.60 1.65 13.26
CA PRO A 711 11.73 2.57 13.19
C PRO A 711 11.51 3.90 13.92
N LYS A 712 10.25 4.34 14.03
CA LYS A 712 9.88 5.55 14.79
C LYS A 712 9.97 5.33 16.31
N ASP A 713 9.75 4.09 16.74
CA ASP A 713 9.71 3.64 18.13
C ASP A 713 11.06 3.04 18.61
N ASN A 714 12.06 3.01 17.72
CA ASN A 714 13.39 2.43 17.93
C ASN A 714 13.37 0.95 18.40
N LEU A 715 12.32 0.21 18.03
CA LEU A 715 12.06 -1.16 18.47
C LEU A 715 12.18 -2.17 17.32
N GLY A 716 12.73 -3.35 17.59
CA GLY A 716 12.77 -4.49 16.70
C GLY A 716 12.49 -5.79 17.45
N ILE A 717 11.72 -6.69 16.84
CA ILE A 717 11.33 -7.98 17.42
C ILE A 717 11.52 -9.07 16.35
N ALA A 718 12.18 -10.16 16.71
CA ALA A 718 12.16 -11.41 15.95
C ALA A 718 11.49 -12.51 16.79
N VAL A 719 10.58 -13.26 16.19
CA VAL A 719 10.10 -14.54 16.73
C VAL A 719 10.32 -15.60 15.66
N LEU A 720 11.08 -16.63 16.00
CA LEU A 720 11.41 -17.78 15.17
C LEU A 720 10.70 -19.01 15.72
N THR A 721 10.27 -19.95 14.87
CA THR A 721 9.64 -21.21 15.31
C THR A 721 9.93 -22.35 14.34
N ASN A 722 9.74 -23.57 14.83
CA ASN A 722 9.71 -24.80 14.06
C ASN A 722 8.29 -25.44 14.00
N ASP A 723 7.25 -24.83 14.58
CA ASP A 723 5.86 -25.29 14.41
C ASP A 723 5.34 -24.94 13.00
N GLY A 724 5.26 -25.96 12.15
CA GLY A 724 4.86 -25.85 10.76
C GLY A 724 3.34 -25.80 10.51
N ASP A 725 2.49 -25.86 11.55
CA ASP A 725 1.03 -25.84 11.41
C ASP A 725 0.38 -24.64 12.12
N MET A 726 0.78 -24.36 13.37
CA MET A 726 0.22 -23.28 14.22
C MET A 726 1.18 -22.11 14.44
N GLY A 727 2.48 -22.30 14.14
CA GLY A 727 3.54 -21.34 14.45
C GLY A 727 3.28 -19.92 13.94
N ALA A 728 2.67 -19.77 12.76
CA ALA A 728 2.36 -18.47 12.18
C ALA A 728 1.47 -17.58 13.08
N TYR A 729 0.48 -18.18 13.76
CA TYR A 729 -0.39 -17.46 14.71
C TYR A 729 0.34 -17.20 16.03
N ILE A 730 1.06 -18.20 16.55
CA ILE A 730 1.85 -18.12 17.79
C ILE A 730 2.84 -16.94 17.72
N MET A 731 3.56 -16.79 16.61
CA MET A 731 4.56 -15.74 16.46
C MET A 731 3.97 -14.32 16.36
N GLU A 732 2.81 -14.14 15.71
CA GLU A 732 2.11 -12.84 15.70
C GLU A 732 1.51 -12.51 17.08
N ILE A 733 0.98 -13.49 17.82
CA ILE A 733 0.50 -13.31 19.21
C ILE A 733 1.63 -12.80 20.10
N ILE A 734 2.79 -13.47 20.03
CA ILE A 734 3.98 -13.08 20.80
C ILE A 734 4.43 -11.68 20.39
N LYS A 735 4.54 -11.37 19.08
CA LYS A 735 4.88 -10.01 18.63
C LYS A 735 3.94 -8.97 19.22
N TYR A 736 2.63 -9.06 19.03
CA TYR A 736 1.74 -7.97 19.49
C TYR A 736 1.68 -7.85 21.01
N HIS A 737 1.81 -8.94 21.77
CA HIS A 737 1.97 -8.87 23.23
C HIS A 737 3.24 -8.10 23.63
N LEU A 738 4.37 -8.39 22.98
CA LEU A 738 5.64 -7.68 23.22
C LEU A 738 5.51 -6.20 22.83
N VAL A 739 4.93 -5.88 21.67
CA VAL A 739 4.73 -4.50 21.17
C VAL A 739 3.83 -3.70 22.11
N ASP A 740 2.63 -4.20 22.44
CA ASP A 740 1.69 -3.51 23.35
C ASP A 740 2.37 -3.19 24.69
N ARG A 741 3.11 -4.17 25.24
CA ARG A 741 3.76 -4.04 26.55
C ARG A 741 5.00 -3.13 26.57
N VAL A 742 5.78 -3.12 25.49
CA VAL A 742 6.95 -2.22 25.36
C VAL A 742 6.51 -0.77 25.14
N LEU A 743 5.45 -0.56 24.36
CA LEU A 743 4.93 0.78 24.04
C LEU A 743 3.95 1.31 25.10
N GLY A 744 3.55 0.49 26.08
CA GLY A 744 2.64 0.88 27.17
C GLY A 744 1.18 0.98 26.74
N LEU A 745 0.78 0.28 25.68
CA LEU A 745 -0.58 0.25 25.15
C LEU A 745 -1.48 -0.69 25.97
N GLU A 746 -2.79 -0.46 25.89
CA GLU A 746 -3.78 -1.41 26.42
C GLU A 746 -3.69 -2.74 25.67
N ALA A 747 -3.38 -3.82 26.37
CA ALA A 747 -3.11 -5.13 25.78
C ALA A 747 -4.33 -5.78 25.12
N ILE A 748 -4.15 -6.30 23.91
CA ILE A 748 -5.20 -6.98 23.15
C ILE A 748 -5.03 -8.50 23.23
N ASP A 749 -6.14 -9.21 23.45
CA ASP A 749 -6.19 -10.68 23.44
C ASP A 749 -6.16 -11.24 22.00
N TRP A 750 -4.98 -11.17 21.39
CA TRP A 750 -4.70 -11.76 20.08
C TRP A 750 -4.75 -13.29 20.09
N ASN A 751 -4.48 -13.93 21.25
CA ASN A 751 -4.61 -15.37 21.43
C ASN A 751 -6.03 -15.84 21.13
N LYS A 752 -7.01 -15.23 21.81
CA LYS A 752 -8.43 -15.52 21.57
C LYS A 752 -8.85 -15.22 20.13
N ARG A 753 -8.51 -14.04 19.59
CA ARG A 753 -8.88 -13.63 18.22
C ARG A 753 -8.46 -14.66 17.18
N PHE A 754 -7.19 -15.08 17.19
CA PHE A 754 -6.71 -16.06 16.20
C PHE A 754 -7.19 -17.49 16.48
N LYS A 755 -7.45 -17.87 17.74
CA LYS A 755 -8.13 -19.15 18.03
C LYS A 755 -9.54 -19.20 17.45
N GLU A 756 -10.31 -18.12 17.59
CA GLU A 756 -11.65 -18.01 17.00
C GLU A 756 -11.59 -18.04 15.46
N GLU A 757 -10.61 -17.37 14.84
CA GLU A 757 -10.35 -17.40 13.38
C GLU A 757 -10.01 -18.81 12.87
N VAL A 758 -9.07 -19.51 13.55
CA VAL A 758 -8.64 -20.88 13.19
C VAL A 758 -9.78 -21.89 13.31
N VAL A 759 -10.54 -21.85 14.42
CA VAL A 759 -11.69 -22.73 14.63
C VAL A 759 -12.82 -22.45 13.62
N SER A 760 -13.09 -21.18 13.31
CA SER A 760 -14.07 -20.80 12.28
C SER A 760 -13.68 -21.31 10.90
N THR A 761 -12.41 -21.12 10.51
CA THR A 761 -11.87 -21.55 9.21
C THR A 761 -11.91 -23.07 9.05
N PHE A 762 -11.47 -23.81 10.07
CA PHE A 762 -11.50 -25.27 10.09
C PHE A 762 -12.92 -25.84 9.93
N ASN A 763 -13.89 -25.33 10.68
CA ASN A 763 -15.29 -25.76 10.58
C ASN A 763 -15.90 -25.40 9.21
N SER A 764 -15.57 -24.22 8.66
CA SER A 764 -16.06 -23.79 7.34
C SER A 764 -15.56 -24.71 6.21
N GLY A 765 -14.27 -25.03 6.20
CA GLY A 765 -13.69 -25.96 5.22
C GLY A 765 -14.26 -27.38 5.33
N LYS A 766 -14.58 -27.83 6.55
CA LYS A 766 -15.20 -29.13 6.82
C LYS A 766 -16.64 -29.21 6.30
N GLU A 767 -17.46 -28.19 6.48
CA GLU A 767 -18.83 -28.18 5.92
C GLU A 767 -18.84 -28.01 4.40
N HIS A 768 -17.91 -27.23 3.83
CA HIS A 768 -17.70 -27.15 2.37
C HIS A 768 -17.36 -28.53 1.76
N LEU A 769 -16.39 -29.24 2.35
CA LEU A 769 -16.02 -30.60 1.93
C LEU A 769 -17.22 -31.57 2.03
N LYS A 770 -18.03 -31.48 3.10
CA LYS A 770 -19.26 -32.27 3.25
C LYS A 770 -20.33 -31.92 2.21
N ALA A 771 -20.39 -30.68 1.73
CA ALA A 771 -21.35 -30.26 0.71
C ALA A 771 -20.99 -30.86 -0.66
N ILE A 772 -19.72 -30.75 -1.07
CA ILE A 772 -19.19 -31.35 -2.31
C ILE A 772 -19.46 -32.87 -2.33
N LEU A 773 -19.10 -33.58 -1.26
CA LEU A 773 -19.24 -35.05 -1.21
C LEU A 773 -20.71 -35.54 -1.28
N LYS A 774 -21.70 -34.67 -1.04
CA LYS A 774 -23.13 -35.00 -1.04
C LYS A 774 -23.85 -34.74 -2.38
N SER A 775 -23.27 -33.98 -3.31
CA SER A 775 -23.97 -33.46 -4.51
C SER A 775 -24.19 -34.49 -5.64
N GLN A 776 -24.42 -35.76 -5.31
CA GLN A 776 -24.14 -36.88 -6.22
C GLN A 776 -25.22 -37.15 -7.28
N HIS A 777 -25.08 -36.51 -8.45
CA HIS A 777 -25.49 -37.07 -9.74
C HIS A 777 -24.26 -37.23 -10.64
N ARG A 778 -23.38 -38.17 -10.29
CA ARG A 778 -22.10 -38.40 -11.00
C ARG A 778 -22.33 -38.98 -12.40
N LEU A 779 -22.27 -38.12 -13.42
CA LEU A 779 -22.06 -38.60 -14.80
C LEU A 779 -20.65 -39.22 -14.90
N PRO A 780 -20.47 -40.37 -15.57
CA PRO A 780 -19.14 -40.92 -15.85
C PRO A 780 -18.37 -40.01 -16.81
N PRO A 781 -17.04 -40.14 -16.93
CA PRO A 781 -16.28 -39.45 -17.96
C PRO A 781 -16.68 -39.89 -19.37
N SER A 782 -16.49 -39.02 -20.35
CA SER A 782 -16.90 -39.25 -21.74
C SER A 782 -16.11 -40.36 -22.43
N VAL A 783 -14.94 -40.70 -21.89
CA VAL A 783 -14.08 -41.82 -22.30
C VAL A 783 -13.65 -42.63 -21.07
N PRO A 784 -13.23 -43.90 -21.20
CA PRO A 784 -12.74 -44.70 -20.07
C PRO A 784 -11.54 -44.05 -19.37
N LEU A 785 -11.37 -44.28 -18.06
CA LEU A 785 -10.23 -43.74 -17.32
C LEU A 785 -8.87 -44.31 -17.78
N SER A 786 -8.84 -45.47 -18.44
CA SER A 786 -7.64 -45.98 -19.10
C SER A 786 -7.21 -45.10 -20.28
N GLU A 787 -8.16 -44.63 -21.09
CA GLU A 787 -7.90 -43.70 -22.20
C GLU A 787 -7.32 -42.36 -21.71
N LEU A 788 -7.74 -41.89 -20.53
CA LEU A 788 -7.14 -40.74 -19.87
C LEU A 788 -5.73 -41.05 -19.33
N ALA A 789 -5.48 -42.27 -18.86
CA ALA A 789 -4.20 -42.69 -18.28
C ALA A 789 -3.10 -42.93 -19.34
N GLU A 790 -3.45 -43.50 -20.49
CA GLU A 790 -2.52 -43.93 -21.54
C GLU A 790 -1.88 -42.76 -22.32
N GLY A 791 -2.37 -41.53 -22.16
CA GLY A 791 -1.82 -40.32 -22.77
C GLY A 791 -0.53 -39.80 -22.13
N THR A 792 0.36 -39.18 -22.93
CA THR A 792 1.46 -38.37 -22.41
C THR A 792 1.07 -36.90 -22.44
N TYR A 793 1.02 -36.24 -21.28
CA TYR A 793 0.53 -34.86 -21.18
C TYR A 793 1.70 -33.90 -20.97
N ILE A 794 1.80 -32.83 -21.76
CA ILE A 794 2.98 -31.96 -21.79
C ILE A 794 2.61 -30.48 -21.64
N ASN A 795 3.30 -29.80 -20.73
CA ASN A 795 3.35 -28.35 -20.63
C ASN A 795 4.82 -27.87 -20.64
N PRO A 796 5.20 -26.84 -21.42
CA PRO A 796 6.61 -26.42 -21.53
C PRO A 796 7.28 -25.95 -20.23
N ALA A 797 6.53 -25.42 -19.26
CA ALA A 797 7.07 -24.98 -17.96
C ALA A 797 6.91 -26.06 -16.88
N TYR A 798 5.70 -26.63 -16.77
CA TYR A 798 5.33 -27.60 -15.74
C TYR A 798 5.79 -29.04 -16.03
N GLY A 799 6.28 -29.31 -17.24
CA GLY A 799 6.90 -30.57 -17.65
C GLY A 799 5.93 -31.60 -18.24
N THR A 800 6.36 -32.86 -18.23
CA THR A 800 5.59 -33.99 -18.76
C THR A 800 4.97 -34.80 -17.62
N LEU A 801 3.71 -35.19 -17.79
CA LEU A 801 2.95 -36.06 -16.90
C LEU A 801 2.54 -37.35 -17.63
N LYS A 802 2.53 -38.47 -16.90
CA LYS A 802 1.97 -39.74 -17.35
C LYS A 802 1.19 -40.35 -16.19
N PHE A 803 -0.10 -40.58 -16.36
CA PHE A 803 -0.95 -41.04 -15.27
C PHE A 803 -0.99 -42.57 -15.19
N ALA A 804 -1.02 -43.09 -13.97
CA ALA A 804 -1.43 -44.45 -13.67
C ALA A 804 -2.85 -44.42 -13.08
N LEU A 805 -3.61 -45.50 -13.28
CA LEU A 805 -4.91 -45.68 -12.66
C LEU A 805 -4.73 -46.27 -11.25
N ALA A 806 -5.24 -45.59 -10.22
CA ALA A 806 -5.31 -46.13 -8.88
C ALA A 806 -6.64 -46.89 -8.70
N THR A 807 -6.59 -48.22 -8.92
CA THR A 807 -7.68 -49.16 -8.60
C THR A 807 -7.53 -49.78 -7.20
N SER A 808 -6.49 -49.41 -6.47
CA SER A 808 -6.13 -49.91 -5.14
C SER A 808 -5.24 -48.90 -4.41
N ARG A 809 -5.06 -49.06 -3.10
CA ARG A 809 -4.22 -48.19 -2.27
C ARG A 809 -2.77 -48.13 -2.79
N VAL A 810 -2.32 -46.94 -3.19
CA VAL A 810 -0.93 -46.67 -3.56
C VAL A 810 -0.08 -46.61 -2.28
N GLU A 811 1.04 -47.35 -2.26
CA GLU A 811 1.91 -47.45 -1.07
C GLU A 811 2.53 -46.10 -0.69
N GLU A 812 2.96 -45.32 -1.70
CA GLU A 812 3.47 -43.95 -1.52
C GLU A 812 2.40 -42.97 -1.01
N LEU A 813 1.10 -43.31 -1.01
CA LEU A 813 -0.01 -42.40 -0.62
C LEU A 813 -0.90 -43.00 0.50
N PRO A 814 -0.34 -43.42 1.65
CA PRO A 814 -0.99 -44.34 2.58
C PRO A 814 -2.25 -43.80 3.27
N ASN A 815 -2.40 -42.47 3.36
CA ASN A 815 -3.52 -41.79 4.05
C ASN A 815 -4.57 -41.19 3.08
N LEU A 816 -4.56 -41.55 1.80
CA LEU A 816 -5.48 -41.00 0.79
C LEU A 816 -6.90 -41.56 0.99
N LYS A 817 -7.73 -40.86 1.79
CA LYS A 817 -9.14 -41.24 2.08
C LYS A 817 -10.02 -41.37 0.82
N GLU A 818 -9.63 -40.79 -0.31
CA GLU A 818 -10.40 -40.87 -1.57
C GLU A 818 -10.20 -42.19 -2.36
N ALA A 819 -9.55 -43.20 -1.77
CA ALA A 819 -9.32 -44.52 -2.37
C ALA A 819 -10.59 -45.33 -2.72
N ASP A 820 -11.77 -44.89 -2.28
CA ASP A 820 -13.08 -45.43 -2.71
C ASP A 820 -13.55 -44.85 -4.07
N MET A 821 -12.81 -43.89 -4.65
CA MET A 821 -13.10 -43.28 -5.95
C MET A 821 -12.02 -43.63 -6.98
N PRO A 822 -12.39 -44.02 -8.22
CA PRO A 822 -11.42 -44.15 -9.31
C PRO A 822 -10.67 -42.85 -9.54
N CYS A 823 -9.35 -42.90 -9.41
CA CYS A 823 -8.48 -41.74 -9.56
C CYS A 823 -7.30 -42.03 -10.49
N LEU A 824 -6.89 -41.00 -11.22
CA LEU A 824 -5.63 -40.96 -11.96
C LEU A 824 -4.57 -40.38 -11.02
N TRP A 825 -3.35 -40.90 -11.04
CA TRP A 825 -2.27 -40.36 -10.24
C TRP A 825 -0.95 -40.41 -11.01
N THR A 826 -0.04 -39.50 -10.69
CA THR A 826 1.30 -39.48 -11.27
C THR A 826 2.29 -38.95 -10.25
N ARG A 827 3.49 -39.54 -10.21
CA ARG A 827 4.59 -38.99 -9.44
C ARG A 827 5.08 -37.71 -10.11
N TRP A 828 5.19 -36.66 -9.33
CA TRP A 828 5.48 -35.31 -9.82
C TRP A 828 6.27 -34.55 -8.76
N ASP A 829 7.56 -34.87 -8.67
CA ASP A 829 8.48 -34.28 -7.69
C ASP A 829 8.60 -32.76 -7.88
N ARG A 830 7.93 -32.01 -7.00
CA ARG A 830 7.93 -30.55 -6.87
C ARG A 830 8.21 -30.17 -5.42
N ILE A 831 8.62 -28.92 -5.17
CA ILE A 831 8.97 -28.48 -3.80
C ILE A 831 7.82 -28.67 -2.80
N TRP A 832 6.57 -28.48 -3.25
CA TRP A 832 5.38 -28.49 -2.38
C TRP A 832 4.50 -29.74 -2.48
N ALA A 833 4.72 -30.60 -3.48
CA ALA A 833 3.97 -31.84 -3.71
C ALA A 833 4.88 -32.87 -4.38
N THR A 834 4.75 -34.16 -4.03
CA THR A 834 5.52 -35.23 -4.69
C THR A 834 4.70 -36.01 -5.72
N HIS A 835 3.38 -35.80 -5.74
CA HIS A 835 2.46 -36.40 -6.69
C HIS A 835 1.36 -35.42 -7.09
N LEU A 836 0.77 -35.65 -8.26
CA LEU A 836 -0.52 -35.08 -8.68
C LEU A 836 -1.54 -36.22 -8.73
N VAL A 837 -2.67 -36.06 -8.03
CA VAL A 837 -3.80 -37.00 -8.05
C VAL A 837 -5.04 -36.30 -8.58
N LEU A 838 -5.72 -36.91 -9.53
CA LEU A 838 -6.97 -36.45 -10.12
C LEU A 838 -8.09 -37.45 -9.75
N ALA A 839 -8.94 -37.09 -8.79
CA ALA A 839 -10.05 -37.93 -8.34
C ALA A 839 -11.35 -37.57 -9.05
N HIS A 840 -12.10 -38.55 -9.55
CA HIS A 840 -13.26 -38.27 -10.42
C HIS A 840 -14.43 -37.60 -9.67
N LEU A 841 -14.97 -36.53 -10.26
CA LEU A 841 -16.14 -35.81 -9.75
C LEU A 841 -17.39 -36.10 -10.60
N GLU A 842 -17.44 -35.52 -11.80
CA GLU A 842 -18.54 -35.61 -12.76
C GLU A 842 -18.03 -35.38 -14.18
N GLY A 843 -18.55 -36.13 -15.16
CA GLY A 843 -18.13 -35.98 -16.56
C GLY A 843 -16.60 -36.05 -16.69
N ASN A 844 -16.03 -35.10 -17.43
CA ASN A 844 -14.58 -35.01 -17.63
C ASN A 844 -13.85 -34.20 -16.53
N LYS A 845 -14.53 -33.85 -15.42
CA LYS A 845 -13.98 -33.06 -14.31
C LYS A 845 -13.51 -33.94 -13.16
N PHE A 846 -12.38 -33.54 -12.59
CA PHE A 846 -11.67 -34.22 -11.51
C PHE A 846 -11.27 -33.20 -10.44
N ARG A 847 -11.24 -33.64 -9.19
CA ARG A 847 -10.60 -32.91 -8.09
C ARG A 847 -9.09 -33.08 -8.17
N VAL A 848 -8.35 -31.99 -8.05
CA VAL A 848 -6.89 -32.01 -7.95
C VAL A 848 -6.49 -32.12 -6.49
N LEU A 849 -5.70 -33.14 -6.16
CA LEU A 849 -4.99 -33.25 -4.89
C LEU A 849 -3.48 -33.24 -5.14
N LEU A 850 -2.76 -32.55 -4.27
CA LEU A 850 -1.31 -32.32 -4.34
C LEU A 850 -0.62 -32.85 -3.08
N PRO A 851 -0.61 -34.18 -2.85
CA PRO A 851 0.03 -34.74 -1.67
C PRO A 851 1.55 -34.60 -1.72
N ARG A 852 2.10 -34.19 -0.59
CA ARG A 852 3.52 -34.31 -0.27
C ARG A 852 3.70 -35.57 0.57
N SER A 853 4.00 -36.67 -0.11
CA SER A 853 4.50 -37.89 0.52
C SER A 853 6.01 -37.83 0.67
N LEU A 854 6.50 -38.34 1.79
CA LEU A 854 7.92 -38.47 2.14
C LEU A 854 8.16 -39.89 2.68
N PRO A 855 9.26 -40.56 2.30
CA PRO A 855 9.62 -41.86 2.87
C PRO A 855 9.98 -41.72 4.36
N LEU A 856 9.78 -42.79 5.12
CA LEU A 856 10.16 -42.92 6.53
C LEU A 856 11.03 -44.16 6.75
N ASP A 857 11.96 -44.06 7.71
CA ASP A 857 12.74 -45.20 8.22
C ASP A 857 11.92 -46.13 9.17
N ASP A 858 10.60 -46.20 8.97
CA ASP A 858 9.65 -47.08 9.69
C ASP A 858 9.08 -48.12 8.70
N PRO A 859 9.59 -49.36 8.68
CA PRO A 859 9.09 -50.41 7.78
C PRO A 859 7.62 -50.80 7.98
N SER A 860 6.97 -50.38 9.08
CA SER A 860 5.54 -50.58 9.30
C SER A 860 4.68 -49.48 8.67
N LYS A 861 5.28 -48.32 8.38
CA LYS A 861 4.67 -47.13 7.75
C LYS A 861 5.73 -46.44 6.86
N PRO A 862 6.16 -47.05 5.74
CA PRO A 862 7.32 -46.59 4.96
C PRO A 862 7.14 -45.20 4.31
N TYR A 863 5.95 -44.60 4.38
CA TYR A 863 5.67 -43.25 3.91
C TYR A 863 4.80 -42.48 4.91
N TRP A 864 5.08 -41.19 5.06
CA TRP A 864 4.16 -40.21 5.64
C TRP A 864 3.65 -39.29 4.54
N MET A 865 2.34 -39.06 4.51
CA MET A 865 1.70 -38.19 3.53
C MET A 865 0.87 -37.13 4.22
N ASN A 866 1.16 -35.87 3.87
CA ASN A 866 0.29 -34.73 4.11
C ASN A 866 -0.15 -34.16 2.76
N TYR A 867 -1.37 -33.65 2.68
CA TYR A 867 -1.93 -32.98 1.51
C TYR A 867 -2.65 -31.73 1.99
N GLU A 868 -2.37 -30.60 1.35
CA GLU A 868 -3.00 -29.34 1.70
C GLU A 868 -4.47 -29.37 1.26
N ILE A 869 -5.39 -29.63 2.19
CA ILE A 869 -6.81 -29.28 2.02
C ILE A 869 -6.97 -27.76 2.21
N LYS A 870 -6.36 -26.99 1.31
CA LYS A 870 -6.68 -25.56 1.16
C LYS A 870 -8.11 -25.44 0.65
N GLY A 871 -8.82 -24.39 1.07
CA GLY A 871 -10.21 -24.11 0.69
C GLY A 871 -10.40 -23.65 -0.76
N ASN A 872 -9.49 -24.03 -1.66
CA ASN A 872 -9.58 -23.78 -3.09
C ASN A 872 -10.08 -25.07 -3.75
N ASP A 873 -11.14 -25.00 -4.56
CA ASP A 873 -11.65 -26.14 -5.30
C ASP A 873 -10.81 -26.41 -6.56
N LEU A 874 -9.53 -26.77 -6.33
CA LEU A 874 -8.57 -27.15 -7.36
C LEU A 874 -9.15 -28.29 -8.20
N SER A 875 -9.22 -28.08 -9.51
CA SER A 875 -9.89 -28.98 -10.44
C SER A 875 -9.07 -29.19 -11.72
N ALA A 876 -9.25 -30.36 -12.32
CA ALA A 876 -8.77 -30.68 -13.65
C ALA A 876 -9.95 -31.00 -14.56
N GLU A 877 -9.92 -30.52 -15.80
CA GLU A 877 -10.96 -30.79 -16.80
C GLU A 877 -10.33 -31.27 -18.12
N PHE A 878 -10.63 -32.51 -18.50
CA PHE A 878 -10.15 -33.12 -19.74
C PHE A 878 -11.04 -32.70 -20.93
N VAL A 879 -10.40 -32.35 -22.04
CA VAL A 879 -11.10 -32.01 -23.29
C VAL A 879 -11.02 -33.18 -24.25
N ILE A 880 -12.17 -33.62 -24.74
CA ILE A 880 -12.30 -34.60 -25.82
C ILE A 880 -12.64 -33.85 -27.11
N ASN A 881 -12.20 -34.35 -28.27
CA ASN A 881 -12.60 -33.79 -29.57
C ASN A 881 -14.10 -33.98 -29.86
N ASP A 882 -14.63 -33.22 -30.83
CA ASP A 882 -16.08 -33.19 -31.14
C ASP A 882 -16.67 -34.54 -31.61
N SER A 883 -15.82 -35.48 -32.03
CA SER A 883 -16.21 -36.86 -32.37
C SER A 883 -16.25 -37.81 -31.17
N GLY A 884 -15.85 -37.36 -29.97
CA GLY A 884 -15.84 -38.16 -28.74
C GLY A 884 -14.73 -39.22 -28.70
N ALA A 885 -13.74 -39.15 -29.59
CA ALA A 885 -12.82 -40.25 -29.89
C ALA A 885 -11.37 -40.02 -29.42
N GLU A 886 -10.99 -38.80 -29.06
CA GLU A 886 -9.60 -38.43 -28.75
C GLU A 886 -9.54 -37.38 -27.64
N VAL A 887 -8.66 -37.59 -26.64
CA VAL A 887 -8.38 -36.59 -25.60
C VAL A 887 -7.37 -35.58 -26.14
N LEU A 888 -7.72 -34.30 -26.20
CA LEU A 888 -6.83 -33.23 -26.67
C LEU A 888 -5.83 -32.77 -25.59
N GLY A 889 -6.19 -32.95 -24.32
CA GLY A 889 -5.41 -32.52 -23.17
C GLY A 889 -6.29 -32.24 -21.96
N PHE A 890 -5.75 -31.55 -20.95
CA PHE A 890 -6.52 -31.09 -19.80
C PHE A 890 -6.09 -29.72 -19.29
N ALA A 891 -7.04 -29.00 -18.71
CA ALA A 891 -6.84 -27.77 -17.96
C ALA A 891 -6.71 -28.05 -16.46
N LEU A 892 -5.90 -27.27 -15.75
CA LEU A 892 -5.93 -27.11 -14.30
C LEU A 892 -6.49 -25.72 -13.95
N ASN A 893 -7.42 -25.69 -13.00
CA ASN A 893 -8.15 -24.50 -12.57
C ASN A 893 -8.41 -24.51 -11.05
N GLY A 894 -8.97 -23.43 -10.50
CA GLY A 894 -9.32 -23.28 -9.08
C GLY A 894 -8.24 -22.56 -8.27
N ASN A 895 -7.52 -21.63 -8.90
CA ASN A 895 -6.34 -20.94 -8.40
C ASN A 895 -5.15 -21.87 -8.12
N PHE A 896 -4.85 -22.74 -9.09
CA PHE A 896 -3.66 -23.59 -9.17
C PHE A 896 -2.38 -22.79 -9.46
N TRP A 897 -2.47 -21.72 -10.27
CA TRP A 897 -1.37 -20.78 -10.53
C TRP A 897 -1.01 -19.87 -9.36
N GLY A 898 -1.87 -19.78 -8.33
CA GLY A 898 -1.64 -18.97 -7.13
C GLY A 898 -1.84 -17.46 -7.32
N ALA A 899 -2.64 -17.05 -8.30
CA ALA A 899 -3.03 -15.66 -8.52
C ALA A 899 -4.09 -15.23 -7.49
N SER A 900 -3.78 -14.27 -6.63
CA SER A 900 -4.71 -13.82 -5.57
C SER A 900 -5.24 -12.42 -5.87
N GLY A 901 -6.55 -12.23 -5.76
CA GLY A 901 -7.21 -10.93 -5.98
C GLY A 901 -7.33 -10.52 -7.45
N VAL A 902 -7.46 -11.50 -8.36
CA VAL A 902 -7.70 -11.30 -9.81
C VAL A 902 -8.81 -12.23 -10.30
N GLU A 903 -9.33 -11.97 -11.49
CA GLU A 903 -10.34 -12.83 -12.13
C GLU A 903 -9.73 -14.13 -12.69
N GLU A 904 -10.56 -15.16 -12.81
CA GLU A 904 -10.18 -16.42 -13.46
C GLU A 904 -9.94 -16.23 -14.97
N PRO A 905 -9.05 -17.02 -15.60
CA PRO A 905 -8.63 -16.76 -16.98
C PRO A 905 -9.79 -16.83 -17.98
N GLN A 906 -9.97 -15.77 -18.77
CA GLN A 906 -10.97 -15.71 -19.83
C GLN A 906 -10.43 -16.25 -21.17
N GLY A 907 -11.33 -16.74 -22.02
CA GLY A 907 -11.02 -17.29 -23.34
C GLY A 907 -12.07 -18.27 -23.90
N GLU A 908 -11.92 -18.62 -25.17
CA GLU A 908 -12.76 -19.62 -25.84
C GLU A 908 -12.40 -21.05 -25.44
N GLY A 909 -13.43 -21.89 -25.24
CA GLY A 909 -13.27 -23.27 -24.80
C GLY A 909 -12.62 -23.44 -23.43
N ILE A 910 -12.36 -24.70 -23.04
CA ILE A 910 -11.68 -25.03 -21.78
C ILE A 910 -10.19 -24.65 -21.84
N LYS A 911 -9.53 -24.87 -22.99
CA LYS A 911 -8.11 -24.50 -23.21
C LYS A 911 -7.87 -22.98 -23.09
N GLY A 912 -8.78 -22.14 -23.58
CA GLY A 912 -8.67 -20.68 -23.44
C GLY A 912 -8.81 -20.17 -22.01
N ARG A 913 -9.62 -20.86 -21.18
CA ARG A 913 -9.84 -20.53 -19.76
C ARG A 913 -8.93 -21.27 -18.78
N ALA A 914 -8.02 -22.11 -19.27
CA ALA A 914 -7.09 -22.84 -18.41
C ALA A 914 -6.06 -21.91 -17.77
N GLU A 915 -5.84 -22.01 -16.46
CA GLU A 915 -4.69 -21.37 -15.80
C GLU A 915 -3.39 -22.04 -16.27
N VAL A 916 -3.41 -23.38 -16.30
CA VAL A 916 -2.35 -24.23 -16.83
C VAL A 916 -2.98 -25.28 -17.74
N TRP A 917 -2.51 -25.36 -18.97
CA TRP A 917 -2.93 -26.37 -19.95
C TRP A 917 -1.82 -27.39 -20.20
N PHE A 918 -2.18 -28.67 -20.29
CA PHE A 918 -1.31 -29.73 -20.81
C PHE A 918 -1.92 -30.31 -22.09
N ASP A 919 -1.18 -30.24 -23.20
CA ASP A 919 -1.53 -30.91 -24.46
C ASP A 919 -1.22 -32.41 -24.35
N ARG A 920 -2.13 -33.28 -24.82
CA ARG A 920 -1.83 -34.71 -24.98
C ARG A 920 -0.93 -34.94 -26.20
N ARG A 921 -0.05 -35.93 -26.11
CA ARG A 921 0.75 -36.54 -27.17
C ARG A 921 0.86 -38.05 -26.97
#